data_AF-A0AAV6XNQ7-F1
#
_entry.id   AF-A0AAV6XNQ7-F1
#
_cell.length_a   1.000
_cell.length_b   1.000
_cell.length_c   1.000
_cell.angle_alpha   90.00
_cell.angle_beta   90.00
_cell.angle_gamma   90.00
#
_symmetry.space_group_name_H-M   'P 1'
#
loop_
_entity.id
_entity.type
_entity.pdbx_description
1 polymer ?
#
loop_
_entity_poly.entity_id
_entity_poly.type
_entity_poly.pdbx_seq_one_letter_code
_entity_poly.pdbx_strand_id
1 'polypeptide(L)'
;MSPSFFKTYLNVIGDDVINAVTHFFKSGKLLKAMNHTFITLIPKNDKANKVEQFRPINLYNVSYKIISKIIALKLKPILDKLISPSQSAFYPGRSISDNSIVTHEIMHTINSKSGKGGLMAIKIDMAKSYDRVEWALLIDILVKFGFDQKFVNWIRVCIATTNFSTLVNGSPFGFFSPSRAIRQGDPLSPYIFLLYFDLFSRMLHMEEDHNLLRGIKISRGSLSISHLMYADDLLIFGVADDKNVECIQECIATYEEWSGQCVSKEKTINHFSKNVPRVMRRAVCGVLNFRECNHKSKHLGLPFCKPACRISDYDELLERVGRKLSGWKAKCLAQVGRNVLVKGVAQSIPIYFMALQSIPVAVCERLDKMMRQFWWGDKEGNRGLHLKNWNFLCMPKEFGGLGLRRTRDMNKALISKIAWKICDESITTWKSLLVSKYLRGGHLLNQNETPRTSSKIWKSVMDCTSSLAKGFCFTLSADYHLKTWEDPWLPFIPGFIPSSSHLAEVDIARSYSTRFFINQDTREWDFEKLHEFFPHNMVSKILKIRIPTSLEPRRILWVPSKSGKFTVSTHLFLACPFSRGVWWGSKWSFQLDDFNGWDICRWIGYILDRNNPFFCSEEDIGLEFLTYAVLFMDLTWKNRNKILHGDEPDTIEKIIKLADSKASDHLFCRRSPSCPKSALSAFPAQDILSAPPFTVNIDASFVDGRMCAGMVVTDHNNTFIFGASKTGFAVDACDAETVAIREACRWLEPISFGIIIQTTHFKSNVLKVSIFGHPNNLFQQISKHLHIKEITTTEPPHYCVLWMAPFLSGGGYSSEAWSYILALNSYINKKKNPFFKLSIEHHGDLENLEFWEGLPLDMRNLAIQLHQTECGFNQTTTTIVICHSEPGAWYPPLFQTLPCPPTGYGNGRFKVVIGRTMFETDRVNEEHVRRCNMMDLVWVPTDFHVNTFRQSGVDPMKVRKIVQPVDLEFFDPSKVDPLDLPSISSLVLGSDMLNSEKQFVFLSVFKWEYRKGWDVLLRSYLNEFSGVDNVGLYLLTNAYHSDGDFANKIVEYVEDSDLDKPVNGWAPIYVIDGHVAQVDLPRLYKAADAFALPSRGEGWGRPIVEAMAMSLPVITTNWSGPTEYLRNENSYPLPFRGMSEVKEGPFKGHMWAEPCVAMMQLLMRHVMSNPGEAKIKGMKGRLDMMTRFSPEIVAEDVIKHIQEIVDNFR
;
A
#
# COMPACT_ATOMS: atom_id res chain seq x y z
N MET A 1 7.77 -20.87 -8.19
CA MET A 1 6.34 -20.53 -8.38
C MET A 1 5.89 -19.57 -7.28
N SER A 2 5.22 -18.47 -7.64
CA SER A 2 4.79 -17.41 -6.71
C SER A 2 3.43 -17.74 -6.06
N PRO A 3 3.05 -17.10 -4.95
CA PRO A 3 1.70 -17.25 -4.38
C PRO A 3 0.57 -16.89 -5.35
N SER A 4 0.81 -15.97 -6.30
CA SER A 4 -0.17 -15.60 -7.34
C SER A 4 -0.47 -16.80 -8.23
N PHE A 5 0.56 -17.53 -8.68
CA PHE A 5 0.40 -18.76 -9.46
C PHE A 5 -0.51 -19.79 -8.76
N PHE A 6 -0.28 -20.06 -7.48
CA PHE A 6 -1.12 -21.00 -6.73
C PHE A 6 -2.57 -20.52 -6.56
N LYS A 7 -2.81 -19.20 -6.47
CA LYS A 7 -4.16 -18.65 -6.39
C LYS A 7 -4.89 -18.69 -7.73
N THR A 8 -4.21 -18.30 -8.81
CA THR A 8 -4.77 -18.25 -10.17
C THR A 8 -5.09 -19.64 -10.70
N TYR A 9 -4.21 -20.62 -10.48
CA TYR A 9 -4.34 -21.98 -11.00
C TYR A 9 -4.83 -22.98 -9.96
N LEU A 10 -5.43 -22.51 -8.86
CA LEU A 10 -5.87 -23.38 -7.76
C LEU A 10 -6.85 -24.46 -8.24
N ASN A 11 -7.66 -24.16 -9.26
CA ASN A 11 -8.58 -25.11 -9.89
C ASN A 11 -7.87 -26.21 -10.71
N VAL A 12 -6.63 -25.99 -11.16
CA VAL A 12 -5.87 -26.95 -11.96
C VAL A 12 -4.93 -27.76 -11.06
N ILE A 13 -4.14 -27.10 -10.22
CA ILE A 13 -3.13 -27.75 -9.38
C ILE A 13 -3.59 -27.99 -7.95
N GLY A 14 -4.83 -27.61 -7.60
CA GLY A 14 -5.33 -27.65 -6.23
C GLY A 14 -5.27 -29.04 -5.62
N ASP A 15 -5.72 -30.05 -6.37
CA ASP A 15 -5.70 -31.45 -5.92
C ASP A 15 -4.26 -31.96 -5.74
N ASP A 16 -3.35 -31.62 -6.66
CA ASP A 16 -1.94 -31.98 -6.54
C ASP A 16 -1.29 -31.35 -5.30
N VAL A 17 -1.60 -30.08 -5.03
CA VAL A 17 -1.11 -29.37 -3.85
C VAL A 17 -1.69 -29.98 -2.58
N ILE A 18 -2.99 -30.27 -2.54
CA ILE A 18 -3.65 -30.93 -1.40
C ILE A 18 -3.04 -32.32 -1.19
N ASN A 19 -2.83 -33.09 -2.25
CA ASN A 19 -2.23 -34.42 -2.19
C ASN A 19 -0.79 -34.37 -1.68
N ALA A 20 0.03 -33.45 -2.18
CA ALA A 20 1.42 -33.27 -1.73
C ALA A 20 1.48 -32.88 -0.24
N VAL A 21 0.65 -31.92 0.18
CA VAL A 21 0.56 -31.49 1.60
C VAL A 21 0.05 -32.62 2.48
N THR A 22 -0.98 -33.34 2.04
CA THR A 22 -1.57 -34.47 2.78
C THR A 22 -0.58 -35.63 2.88
N HIS A 23 0.17 -35.91 1.82
CA HIS A 23 1.21 -36.94 1.80
C HIS A 23 2.27 -36.65 2.86
N PHE A 24 2.72 -35.39 3.01
CA PHE A 24 3.64 -35.01 4.08
C PHE A 24 3.08 -35.33 5.47
N PHE A 25 1.84 -34.93 5.78
CA PHE A 25 1.24 -35.20 7.09
C PHE A 25 0.95 -36.69 7.34
N LYS A 26 0.73 -37.49 6.29
CA LYS A 26 0.56 -38.95 6.40
C LYS A 26 1.90 -39.67 6.59
N SER A 27 2.88 -39.38 5.74
CA SER A 27 4.15 -40.13 5.64
C SER A 27 5.27 -39.58 6.52
N GLY A 28 5.21 -38.30 6.90
CA GLY A 28 6.33 -37.59 7.53
C GLY A 28 7.51 -37.35 6.59
N LYS A 29 7.36 -37.51 5.27
CA LYS A 29 8.42 -37.30 4.28
C LYS A 29 8.18 -36.03 3.47
N LEU A 30 9.25 -35.26 3.25
CA LEU A 30 9.23 -34.03 2.46
C LEU A 30 10.19 -34.16 1.28
N LEU A 31 9.74 -33.81 0.07
CA LEU A 31 10.60 -33.79 -1.11
C LEU A 31 11.71 -32.75 -0.94
N LYS A 32 12.97 -33.13 -1.20
CA LYS A 32 14.14 -32.25 -1.03
C LYS A 32 13.98 -30.92 -1.79
N ALA A 33 13.46 -30.96 -3.01
CA ALA A 33 13.20 -29.77 -3.83
C ALA A 33 12.16 -28.84 -3.22
N MET A 34 11.19 -29.34 -2.44
CA MET A 34 10.21 -28.50 -1.75
C MET A 34 10.82 -27.76 -0.56
N ASN A 35 11.86 -28.33 0.07
CA ASN A 35 12.52 -27.73 1.24
C ASN A 35 13.77 -26.92 0.90
N HIS A 36 14.16 -26.85 -0.39
CA HIS A 36 15.20 -25.94 -0.85
C HIS A 36 14.75 -24.48 -0.72
N THR A 37 15.63 -23.63 -0.23
CA THR A 37 15.32 -22.26 0.18
C THR A 37 16.39 -21.30 -0.37
N PHE A 38 15.95 -20.18 -0.94
CA PHE A 38 16.85 -19.14 -1.40
C PHE A 38 17.04 -18.06 -0.32
N ILE A 39 18.28 -17.70 0.01
CA ILE A 39 18.58 -16.61 0.95
C ILE A 39 18.79 -15.33 0.16
N THR A 40 17.94 -14.31 0.35
CA THR A 40 18.16 -12.96 -0.18
C THR A 40 18.65 -12.02 0.92
N LEU A 41 19.51 -11.07 0.59
CA LEU A 41 20.11 -10.13 1.54
C LEU A 41 19.42 -8.77 1.43
N ILE A 42 18.75 -8.34 2.50
CA ILE A 42 18.13 -7.00 2.57
C ILE A 42 19.05 -6.05 3.35
N PRO A 43 19.47 -4.91 2.79
CA PRO A 43 20.30 -3.95 3.52
C PRO A 43 19.55 -3.38 4.72
N LYS A 44 20.21 -3.28 5.88
CA LYS A 44 19.65 -2.67 7.11
C LYS A 44 19.77 -1.14 7.09
N ASN A 45 20.67 -0.61 6.29
CA ASN A 45 20.95 0.81 6.13
C ASN A 45 21.36 1.12 4.69
N ASP A 46 21.27 2.39 4.28
CA ASP A 46 21.48 2.81 2.88
C ASP A 46 22.93 2.65 2.41
N LYS A 47 23.90 2.45 3.32
CA LYS A 47 25.33 2.26 3.05
C LYS A 47 25.85 0.90 3.52
N ALA A 48 25.08 -0.16 3.30
CA ALA A 48 25.45 -1.50 3.75
C ALA A 48 26.62 -2.06 2.91
N ASN A 49 27.83 -2.14 3.49
CA ASN A 49 29.06 -2.66 2.87
C ASN A 49 29.66 -3.87 3.60
N LYS A 50 29.10 -4.29 4.74
CA LYS A 50 29.51 -5.49 5.49
C LYS A 50 28.35 -6.48 5.59
N VAL A 51 28.63 -7.79 5.57
CA VAL A 51 27.61 -8.86 5.68
C VAL A 51 26.68 -8.67 6.89
N GLU A 52 27.20 -8.19 8.01
CA GLU A 52 26.44 -7.94 9.24
C GLU A 52 25.39 -6.81 9.10
N GLN A 53 25.59 -5.91 8.13
CA GLN A 53 24.67 -4.84 7.78
C GLN A 53 23.55 -5.31 6.85
N PHE A 54 23.56 -6.57 6.42
CA PHE A 54 22.46 -7.20 5.70
C PHE A 54 21.62 -8.07 6.64
N ARG A 55 20.34 -8.20 6.32
CA ARG A 55 19.40 -9.12 6.94
C ARG A 55 19.07 -10.24 5.95
N PRO A 56 19.45 -11.50 6.24
CA PRO A 56 19.07 -12.61 5.38
C PRO A 56 17.56 -12.87 5.50
N ILE A 57 16.89 -13.00 4.36
CA ILE A 57 15.49 -13.44 4.26
C ILE A 57 15.44 -14.70 3.41
N ASN A 58 14.75 -15.69 3.93
CA ASN A 58 14.57 -16.96 3.24
C ASN A 58 13.33 -16.89 2.34
N LEU A 59 13.49 -17.32 1.09
CA LEU A 59 12.44 -17.44 0.09
C LEU A 59 12.16 -18.93 -0.13
N TYR A 60 10.93 -19.31 0.20
CA TYR A 60 10.51 -20.71 0.29
C TYR A 60 9.59 -21.09 -0.87
N ASN A 61 9.55 -22.38 -1.16
CA ASN A 61 8.48 -22.97 -1.95
C ASN A 61 7.11 -22.75 -1.27
N VAL A 62 6.09 -22.38 -2.05
CA VAL A 62 4.73 -22.10 -1.53
C VAL A 62 4.09 -23.35 -0.92
N SER A 63 4.30 -24.53 -1.50
CA SER A 63 3.78 -25.78 -0.95
C SER A 63 4.39 -26.09 0.42
N TYR A 64 5.68 -25.83 0.63
CA TYR A 64 6.28 -25.87 1.97
C TYR A 64 5.70 -24.79 2.90
N LYS A 65 5.46 -23.57 2.43
CA LYS A 65 4.80 -22.52 3.24
C LYS A 65 3.42 -22.97 3.72
N ILE A 66 2.66 -23.71 2.92
CA ILE A 66 1.37 -24.26 3.34
C ILE A 66 1.56 -25.26 4.48
N ILE A 67 2.51 -26.20 4.35
CA ILE A 67 2.83 -27.19 5.39
C ILE A 67 3.23 -26.49 6.70
N SER A 68 4.23 -25.61 6.66
CA SER A 68 4.69 -24.89 7.86
C SER A 68 3.59 -24.03 8.48
N LYS A 69 2.73 -23.40 7.65
CA LYS A 69 1.60 -22.60 8.11
C LYS A 69 0.54 -23.46 8.82
N ILE A 70 0.25 -24.66 8.32
CA ILE A 70 -0.69 -25.59 8.98
C ILE A 70 -0.16 -26.00 10.35
N ILE A 71 1.13 -26.36 10.44
CA ILE A 71 1.78 -26.70 11.72
C ILE A 71 1.71 -25.50 12.67
N ALA A 72 2.04 -24.31 12.19
CA ALA A 72 1.98 -23.08 12.98
C ALA A 72 0.57 -22.76 13.48
N LEU A 73 -0.46 -22.96 12.64
CA LEU A 73 -1.87 -22.76 13.01
C LEU A 73 -2.35 -23.78 14.05
N LYS A 74 -1.78 -24.99 14.09
CA LYS A 74 -2.04 -25.99 15.13
C LYS A 74 -1.31 -25.69 16.43
N LEU A 75 -0.11 -25.11 16.37
CA LEU A 75 0.68 -24.74 17.54
C LEU A 75 0.13 -23.49 18.23
N LYS A 76 -0.34 -22.50 17.47
CA LYS A 76 -0.75 -21.19 17.99
C LYS A 76 -1.77 -21.22 19.15
N PRO A 77 -2.83 -22.05 19.13
CA PRO A 77 -3.86 -22.05 20.18
C PRO A 77 -3.41 -22.65 21.53
N ILE A 78 -2.26 -23.31 21.58
CA ILE A 78 -1.75 -23.94 22.82
C ILE A 78 -0.55 -23.22 23.41
N LEU A 79 0.00 -22.22 22.70
CA LEU A 79 1.19 -21.49 23.15
C LEU A 79 0.97 -20.77 24.47
N ASP A 80 -0.24 -20.28 24.75
CA ASP A 80 -0.59 -19.59 25.99
C ASP A 80 -0.40 -20.45 27.25
N LYS A 81 -0.56 -21.76 27.11
CA LYS A 81 -0.34 -22.75 28.18
C LYS A 81 1.12 -23.14 28.33
N LEU A 82 1.93 -22.95 27.29
CA LEU A 82 3.31 -23.44 27.23
C LEU A 82 4.34 -22.34 27.50
N ILE A 83 4.10 -21.10 27.06
CA ILE A 83 5.06 -20.01 27.20
C ILE A 83 4.82 -19.22 28.49
N SER A 84 5.92 -18.78 29.09
CA SER A 84 5.94 -17.94 30.27
C SER A 84 5.09 -16.65 30.08
N PRO A 85 4.38 -16.19 31.11
CA PRO A 85 3.73 -14.87 31.11
C PRO A 85 4.69 -13.70 30.85
N SER A 86 5.99 -13.90 31.08
CA SER A 86 7.04 -12.90 30.82
C SER A 86 7.30 -12.66 29.32
N GLN A 87 6.85 -13.56 28.43
CA GLN A 87 7.02 -13.44 26.97
C GLN A 87 5.80 -12.80 26.30
N SER A 88 6.00 -11.66 25.64
CA SER A 88 4.91 -10.82 25.11
C SER A 88 4.77 -10.79 23.58
N ALA A 89 5.64 -11.46 22.82
CA ALA A 89 5.64 -11.40 21.35
C ALA A 89 4.76 -12.43 20.64
N PHE A 90 4.31 -12.09 19.42
CA PHE A 90 3.60 -12.95 18.45
C PHE A 90 2.31 -13.65 18.93
N TYR A 91 1.69 -13.15 20.00
CA TYR A 91 0.49 -13.73 20.62
C TYR A 91 -0.75 -12.83 20.51
N PRO A 92 -1.94 -13.36 20.12
CA PRO A 92 -3.19 -12.58 20.12
C PRO A 92 -3.59 -12.10 21.53
N GLY A 93 -3.80 -10.79 21.70
CA GLY A 93 -4.20 -10.21 23.00
C GLY A 93 -3.06 -9.72 23.89
N ARG A 94 -1.80 -10.01 23.54
CA ARG A 94 -0.61 -9.35 24.11
C ARG A 94 -0.08 -8.34 23.09
N SER A 95 0.08 -7.09 23.50
CA SER A 95 0.61 -6.03 22.64
C SER A 95 2.01 -5.61 23.07
N ILE A 96 2.82 -5.15 22.12
CA ILE A 96 4.14 -4.58 22.39
C ILE A 96 4.07 -3.42 23.40
N SER A 97 2.97 -2.67 23.40
CA SER A 97 2.70 -1.60 24.36
C SER A 97 2.60 -2.11 25.79
N ASP A 98 2.06 -3.31 26.01
CA ASP A 98 1.91 -3.89 27.36
C ASP A 98 3.29 -4.18 27.96
N ASN A 99 4.22 -4.74 27.19
CA ASN A 99 5.61 -4.98 27.62
C ASN A 99 6.34 -3.65 27.91
N SER A 100 6.19 -2.66 27.02
CA SER A 100 6.77 -1.33 27.20
C SER A 100 6.25 -0.63 28.46
N ILE A 101 4.97 -0.78 28.81
CA ILE A 101 4.40 -0.23 30.06
C ILE A 101 5.10 -0.82 31.29
N VAL A 102 5.25 -2.14 31.35
CA VAL A 102 5.92 -2.83 32.48
C VAL A 102 7.38 -2.39 32.57
N THR A 103 8.10 -2.41 31.44
CA THR A 103 9.51 -2.01 31.38
C THR A 103 9.70 -0.60 31.89
N HIS A 104 8.95 0.37 31.40
CA HIS A 104 9.08 1.77 31.85
C HIS A 104 8.72 1.95 33.34
N GLU A 105 7.82 1.13 33.88
CA GLU A 105 7.43 1.22 35.28
C GLU A 105 8.46 0.57 36.23
N ILE A 106 9.13 -0.49 35.78
CA ILE A 106 10.31 -1.04 36.47
C ILE A 106 11.45 -0.03 36.42
N MET A 107 11.74 0.55 35.25
CA MET A 107 12.79 1.55 35.09
C MET A 107 12.54 2.81 35.92
N HIS A 108 11.29 3.24 36.07
CA HIS A 108 10.91 4.30 37.01
C HIS A 108 11.27 3.92 38.45
N THR A 109 10.92 2.71 38.88
CA THR A 109 11.28 2.17 40.21
C THR A 109 12.79 2.15 40.44
N ILE A 110 13.57 1.67 39.47
CA ILE A 110 15.05 1.65 39.53
C ILE A 110 15.61 3.08 39.64
N ASN A 111 15.12 4.01 38.81
CA ASN A 111 15.61 5.39 38.78
C ASN A 111 15.25 6.21 40.03
N SER A 112 14.17 5.85 40.69
CA SER A 112 13.67 6.49 41.92
C SER A 112 14.14 5.81 43.21
N LYS A 113 14.85 4.66 43.13
CA LYS A 113 15.33 3.93 44.30
C LYS A 113 16.37 4.75 45.09
N SER A 114 16.15 4.81 46.40
CA SER A 114 17.04 5.41 47.40
C SER A 114 17.20 4.46 48.61
N GLY A 115 18.18 4.72 49.48
CA GLY A 115 18.44 3.93 50.68
C GLY A 115 19.31 2.68 50.43
N LYS A 116 19.25 1.70 51.35
CA LYS A 116 20.02 0.44 51.27
C LYS A 116 19.46 -0.51 50.20
N GLY A 117 20.35 -1.25 49.53
CA GLY A 117 20.01 -2.18 48.45
C GLY A 117 19.78 -1.46 47.11
N GLY A 118 20.75 -1.54 46.20
CA GLY A 118 20.65 -1.02 44.84
C GLY A 118 19.98 -2.02 43.89
N LEU A 119 19.47 -1.52 42.76
CA LEU A 119 18.79 -2.31 41.74
C LEU A 119 19.52 -2.21 40.41
N MET A 120 19.39 -3.25 39.58
CA MET A 120 19.92 -3.29 38.23
C MET A 120 18.90 -3.82 37.22
N ALA A 121 19.05 -3.39 35.97
CA ALA A 121 18.40 -3.95 34.80
C ALA A 121 19.46 -4.26 33.74
N ILE A 122 19.37 -5.41 33.09
CA ILE A 122 20.27 -5.85 32.05
C ILE A 122 19.43 -6.04 30.79
N LYS A 123 19.74 -5.29 29.73
CA LYS A 123 19.17 -5.52 28.42
C LYS A 123 20.10 -6.42 27.63
N ILE A 124 19.65 -7.63 27.31
CA ILE A 124 20.40 -8.64 26.56
C ILE A 124 19.93 -8.66 25.11
N ASP A 125 20.89 -8.63 24.18
CA ASP A 125 20.67 -8.80 22.73
C ASP A 125 21.36 -10.10 22.29
N MET A 126 20.60 -11.00 21.65
CA MET A 126 21.14 -12.29 21.17
C MET A 126 21.75 -12.13 19.77
N ALA A 127 22.99 -12.58 19.59
CA ALA A 127 23.70 -12.51 18.32
C ALA A 127 23.16 -13.56 17.34
N LYS A 128 22.46 -13.11 16.28
CA LYS A 128 21.90 -13.98 15.23
C LYS A 128 20.97 -15.06 15.81
N SER A 129 19.97 -14.61 16.57
CA SER A 129 19.05 -15.45 17.36
C SER A 129 18.44 -16.64 16.60
N TYR A 130 18.06 -16.46 15.32
CA TYR A 130 17.48 -17.53 14.51
C TYR A 130 18.53 -18.49 13.93
N ASP A 131 19.73 -17.99 13.62
CA ASP A 131 20.79 -18.76 12.94
C ASP A 131 21.54 -19.71 13.89
N ARG A 132 21.39 -19.49 15.20
CA ARG A 132 22.08 -20.24 16.26
C ARG A 132 21.21 -21.26 16.99
N VAL A 133 20.00 -21.53 16.50
CA VAL A 133 19.11 -22.51 17.14
C VAL A 133 19.61 -23.93 16.88
N GLU A 134 20.02 -24.63 17.94
CA GLU A 134 20.44 -26.03 17.89
C GLU A 134 19.22 -26.96 17.81
N TRP A 135 19.16 -27.77 16.74
CA TRP A 135 17.98 -28.58 16.47
C TRP A 135 17.77 -29.69 17.48
N ALA A 136 18.84 -30.30 17.99
CA ALA A 136 18.74 -31.38 18.97
C ALA A 136 17.99 -30.90 20.23
N LEU A 137 18.43 -29.77 20.80
CA LEU A 137 17.76 -29.17 21.95
C LEU A 137 16.31 -28.78 21.64
N LEU A 138 16.03 -28.19 20.48
CA LEU A 138 14.65 -27.84 20.11
C LEU A 138 13.74 -29.07 20.08
N ILE A 139 14.23 -30.20 19.55
CA ILE A 139 13.48 -31.45 19.51
C ILE A 139 13.26 -31.99 20.92
N ASP A 140 14.27 -31.96 21.79
CA ASP A 140 14.16 -32.38 23.18
C ASP A 140 13.15 -31.53 23.96
N ILE A 141 13.16 -30.21 23.75
CA ILE A 141 12.18 -29.27 24.34
C ILE A 141 10.76 -29.66 23.92
N LEU A 142 10.52 -29.95 22.65
CA LEU A 142 9.19 -30.37 22.17
C LEU A 142 8.75 -31.71 22.79
N VAL A 143 9.67 -32.68 22.90
CA VAL A 143 9.37 -33.96 23.57
C VAL A 143 9.04 -33.74 25.04
N LYS A 144 9.79 -32.88 25.74
CA LYS A 144 9.55 -32.57 27.16
C LYS A 144 8.25 -31.79 27.40
N PHE A 145 7.81 -30.98 26.44
CA PHE A 145 6.48 -30.37 26.47
C PHE A 145 5.33 -31.37 26.21
N GLY A 146 5.65 -32.64 25.91
CA GLY A 146 4.67 -33.70 25.71
C GLY A 146 4.05 -33.72 24.31
N PHE A 147 4.71 -33.11 23.31
CA PHE A 147 4.24 -33.19 21.93
C PHE A 147 4.35 -34.63 21.40
N ASP A 148 3.31 -35.07 20.69
CA ASP A 148 3.31 -36.38 20.04
C ASP A 148 4.51 -36.56 19.09
N GLN A 149 5.11 -37.75 19.10
CA GLN A 149 6.33 -38.04 18.36
C GLN A 149 6.18 -37.80 16.85
N LYS A 150 4.97 -37.98 16.29
CA LYS A 150 4.68 -37.69 14.89
C LYS A 150 4.76 -36.20 14.60
N PHE A 151 4.22 -35.37 15.49
CA PHE A 151 4.27 -33.91 15.36
C PHE A 151 5.70 -33.38 15.50
N VAL A 152 6.46 -33.90 16.47
CA VAL A 152 7.89 -33.60 16.63
C VAL A 152 8.66 -33.97 15.36
N ASN A 153 8.37 -35.14 14.78
CA ASN A 153 9.01 -35.58 13.54
C ASN A 153 8.68 -34.65 12.35
N TRP A 154 7.45 -34.15 12.24
CA TRP A 154 7.12 -33.16 11.19
C TRP A 154 7.97 -31.90 11.30
N ILE A 155 8.13 -31.35 12.52
CA ILE A 155 8.99 -30.18 12.75
C ILE A 155 10.44 -30.51 12.42
N ARG A 156 10.95 -31.66 12.89
CA ARG A 156 12.30 -32.14 12.60
C ARG A 156 12.59 -32.19 11.11
N VAL A 157 11.69 -32.76 10.32
CA VAL A 157 11.83 -32.85 8.86
C VAL A 157 11.84 -31.46 8.24
N CYS A 158 10.95 -30.56 8.65
CA CYS A 158 10.91 -29.18 8.16
C CYS A 158 12.24 -28.45 8.39
N ILE A 159 12.84 -28.53 9.58
CA ILE A 159 14.07 -27.80 9.90
C ILE A 159 15.33 -28.49 9.34
N ALA A 160 15.47 -29.80 9.55
CA ALA A 160 16.73 -30.52 9.34
C ALA A 160 16.99 -30.96 7.89
N THR A 161 15.96 -31.02 7.04
CA THR A 161 16.12 -31.43 5.62
C THR A 161 16.27 -30.26 4.65
N THR A 162 16.42 -29.05 5.18
CA THR A 162 16.52 -27.81 4.41
C THR A 162 17.87 -27.73 3.70
N ASN A 163 17.88 -27.20 2.48
CA ASN A 163 19.11 -26.79 1.79
C ASN A 163 19.00 -25.33 1.36
N PHE A 164 20.12 -24.61 1.35
CA PHE A 164 20.18 -23.19 1.03
C PHE A 164 21.02 -22.90 -0.21
N SER A 165 20.59 -21.87 -0.93
CA SER A 165 21.40 -21.16 -1.94
C SER A 165 21.24 -19.66 -1.71
N THR A 166 22.32 -18.89 -1.78
CA THR A 166 22.26 -17.43 -1.56
C THR A 166 22.00 -16.74 -2.89
N LEU A 167 21.02 -15.84 -2.95
CA LEU A 167 20.79 -15.00 -4.13
C LEU A 167 21.78 -13.85 -4.14
N VAL A 168 22.69 -13.87 -5.11
CA VAL A 168 23.63 -12.78 -5.40
C VAL A 168 23.18 -12.19 -6.74
N ASN A 169 22.79 -10.91 -6.75
CA ASN A 169 22.21 -10.23 -7.93
C ASN A 169 21.04 -11.00 -8.56
N GLY A 170 20.16 -11.57 -7.73
CA GLY A 170 19.01 -12.34 -8.19
C GLY A 170 19.30 -13.76 -8.68
N SER A 171 20.57 -14.16 -8.81
CA SER A 171 20.98 -15.51 -9.20
C SER A 171 21.35 -16.37 -7.99
N PRO A 172 20.93 -17.64 -7.92
CA PRO A 172 21.32 -18.53 -6.84
C PRO A 172 22.80 -18.91 -6.95
N PHE A 173 23.53 -18.68 -5.88
CA PHE A 173 24.94 -18.98 -5.73
C PHE A 173 25.17 -19.87 -4.50
N GLY A 174 25.99 -20.89 -4.68
CA GLY A 174 26.27 -21.90 -3.67
C GLY A 174 25.09 -22.86 -3.42
N PHE A 175 25.42 -23.99 -2.81
CA PHE A 175 24.46 -24.97 -2.32
C PHE A 175 25.03 -25.60 -1.06
N PHE A 176 24.35 -25.41 0.07
CA PHE A 176 24.84 -25.92 1.34
C PHE A 176 23.69 -26.31 2.27
N SER A 177 23.98 -27.25 3.17
CA SER A 177 23.04 -27.69 4.19
C SER A 177 23.43 -27.06 5.53
N PRO A 178 22.48 -26.46 6.27
CA PRO A 178 22.72 -26.02 7.63
C PRO A 178 22.88 -27.22 8.57
N SER A 179 23.66 -27.07 9.65
CA SER A 179 23.67 -28.00 10.79
C SER A 179 22.77 -27.56 11.94
N ARG A 180 22.39 -26.27 11.92
CA ARG A 180 21.58 -25.55 12.91
C ARG A 180 20.92 -24.37 12.22
N ALA A 181 20.01 -23.68 12.92
CA ALA A 181 19.20 -22.52 12.48
C ALA A 181 17.75 -22.84 12.16
N ILE A 182 16.90 -21.84 12.37
CA ILE A 182 15.53 -21.81 11.88
C ILE A 182 15.36 -20.68 10.87
N ARG A 183 14.45 -20.84 9.92
CA ARG A 183 14.40 -19.95 8.76
C ARG A 183 13.66 -18.65 9.05
N GLN A 184 14.30 -17.52 8.78
CA GLN A 184 13.69 -16.20 8.90
C GLN A 184 12.66 -15.92 7.79
N GLY A 185 11.40 -15.69 8.16
CA GLY A 185 10.27 -15.49 7.23
C GLY A 185 9.35 -16.71 7.07
N ASP A 186 9.66 -17.81 7.77
CA ASP A 186 8.87 -19.04 7.79
C ASP A 186 7.71 -18.85 8.76
N PRO A 187 6.45 -19.18 8.39
CA PRO A 187 5.32 -19.15 9.31
C PRO A 187 5.50 -19.94 10.61
N LEU A 188 6.30 -21.02 10.61
CA LEU A 188 6.52 -21.88 11.77
C LEU A 188 7.61 -21.33 12.71
N SER A 189 8.70 -20.81 12.16
CA SER A 189 9.91 -20.42 12.90
C SER A 189 9.65 -19.53 14.13
N PRO A 190 8.82 -18.46 14.07
CA PRO A 190 8.58 -17.61 15.24
C PRO A 190 8.03 -18.38 16.43
N TYR A 191 7.15 -19.36 16.22
CA TYR A 191 6.47 -20.08 17.29
C TYR A 191 7.36 -21.13 17.94
N ILE A 192 8.13 -21.87 17.15
CA ILE A 192 9.12 -22.82 17.69
C ILE A 192 10.27 -22.09 18.37
N PHE A 193 10.65 -20.90 17.90
CA PHE A 193 11.63 -20.04 18.57
C PHE A 193 11.15 -19.58 19.94
N LEU A 194 9.87 -19.22 20.07
CA LEU A 194 9.32 -18.84 21.39
C LEU A 194 9.44 -19.98 22.39
N LEU A 195 9.11 -21.22 21.99
CA LEU A 195 9.28 -22.40 22.87
C LEU A 195 10.75 -22.66 23.21
N TYR A 196 11.64 -22.48 22.23
CA TYR A 196 13.07 -22.62 22.41
C TYR A 196 13.61 -21.61 23.43
N PHE A 197 13.28 -20.33 23.25
CA PHE A 197 13.77 -19.24 24.08
C PHE A 197 13.10 -19.21 25.47
N ASP A 198 11.90 -19.78 25.62
CA ASP A 198 11.22 -19.95 26.91
C ASP A 198 12.01 -20.85 27.88
N LEU A 199 12.90 -21.70 27.39
CA LEU A 199 13.85 -22.44 28.23
C LEU A 199 14.63 -21.49 29.14
N PHE A 200 15.09 -20.35 28.61
CA PHE A 200 15.84 -19.39 29.40
C PHE A 200 14.97 -18.69 30.46
N SER A 201 13.71 -18.40 30.12
CA SER A 201 12.71 -17.89 31.08
C SER A 201 12.52 -18.85 32.26
N ARG A 202 12.44 -20.16 31.97
CA ARG A 202 12.26 -21.21 32.98
C ARG A 202 13.47 -21.37 33.88
N MET A 203 14.69 -21.26 33.33
CA MET A 203 15.92 -21.25 34.14
C MET A 203 15.91 -20.09 35.13
N LEU A 204 15.60 -18.87 34.67
CA LEU A 204 15.54 -17.70 35.54
C LEU A 204 14.44 -17.81 36.61
N HIS A 205 13.28 -18.36 36.27
CA HIS A 205 12.21 -18.61 37.24
C HIS A 205 12.61 -19.66 38.28
N MET A 206 13.29 -20.74 37.87
CA MET A 206 13.78 -21.78 38.78
C MET A 206 14.76 -21.21 39.81
N GLU A 207 15.69 -20.36 39.37
CA GLU A 207 16.61 -19.67 40.28
C GLU A 207 15.91 -18.66 41.20
N GLU A 208 14.82 -18.04 40.72
CA GLU A 208 13.98 -17.16 41.55
C GLU A 208 13.21 -17.96 42.62
N ASP A 209 12.66 -19.12 42.26
CA ASP A 209 11.96 -20.04 43.18
C ASP A 209 12.92 -20.60 44.24
N HIS A 210 14.17 -20.89 43.87
CA HIS A 210 15.23 -21.29 44.80
C HIS A 210 15.80 -20.13 45.63
N ASN A 211 15.31 -18.90 45.45
CA ASN A 211 15.79 -17.68 46.09
C ASN A 211 17.26 -17.33 45.81
N LEU A 212 17.83 -17.87 44.72
CA LEU A 212 19.18 -17.57 44.25
C LEU A 212 19.18 -16.30 43.38
N LEU A 213 18.11 -16.09 42.60
CA LEU A 213 17.86 -14.85 41.86
C LEU A 213 16.77 -14.02 42.54
N ARG A 214 17.09 -12.77 42.91
CA ARG A 214 16.09 -11.85 43.46
C ARG A 214 15.66 -10.80 42.45
N GLY A 215 14.45 -10.96 41.90
CA GLY A 215 13.81 -10.00 41.00
C GLY A 215 13.39 -8.68 41.67
N ILE A 216 12.77 -7.79 40.90
CA ILE A 216 12.32 -6.48 41.38
C ILE A 216 10.82 -6.51 41.72
N LYS A 217 10.50 -6.15 42.97
CA LYS A 217 9.13 -5.83 43.40
C LYS A 217 8.90 -4.32 43.30
N ILE A 218 7.86 -3.94 42.57
CA ILE A 218 7.52 -2.53 42.34
C ILE A 218 6.66 -1.95 43.47
N SER A 219 5.90 -2.80 44.17
CA SER A 219 5.20 -2.47 45.41
C SER A 219 5.29 -3.63 46.40
N ARG A 220 4.98 -3.40 47.68
CA ARG A 220 5.09 -4.43 48.74
C ARG A 220 4.22 -5.66 48.50
N GLY A 221 3.13 -5.53 47.73
CA GLY A 221 2.22 -6.62 47.35
C GLY A 221 2.25 -7.00 45.88
N SER A 222 3.19 -6.46 45.09
CA SER A 222 3.33 -6.85 43.67
C SER A 222 4.12 -8.15 43.53
N LEU A 223 3.87 -8.87 42.43
CA LEU A 223 4.75 -9.96 41.98
C LEU A 223 6.18 -9.43 41.79
N SER A 224 7.15 -10.30 42.10
CA SER A 224 8.54 -10.08 41.73
C SER A 224 8.68 -10.25 40.22
N ILE A 225 9.42 -9.36 39.56
CA ILE A 225 9.74 -9.49 38.15
C ILE A 225 11.25 -9.64 38.02
N SER A 226 11.69 -10.84 37.66
CA SER A 226 13.09 -11.16 37.33
C SER A 226 13.42 -10.87 35.86
N HIS A 227 12.46 -10.99 34.93
CA HIS A 227 12.72 -10.77 33.51
C HIS A 227 11.48 -10.46 32.67
N LEU A 228 11.70 -9.87 31.48
CA LEU A 228 10.69 -9.62 30.45
C LEU A 228 11.26 -9.96 29.07
N MET A 229 10.45 -10.57 28.22
CA MET A 229 10.86 -10.99 26.88
C MET A 229 9.89 -10.47 25.82
N TYR A 230 10.44 -10.05 24.69
CA TYR A 230 9.69 -9.79 23.46
C TYR A 230 10.44 -10.39 22.28
N ALA A 231 10.02 -11.57 21.85
CA ALA A 231 10.76 -12.40 20.91
C ALA A 231 12.16 -12.68 21.47
N ASP A 232 13.22 -12.23 20.79
CA ASP A 232 14.63 -12.36 21.20
C ASP A 232 15.15 -11.20 22.07
N ASP A 233 14.39 -10.10 22.20
CA ASP A 233 14.73 -9.02 23.14
C ASP A 233 14.45 -9.47 24.59
N LEU A 234 15.48 -9.53 25.42
CA LEU A 234 15.39 -9.92 26.83
C LEU A 234 15.84 -8.79 27.77
N LEU A 235 15.04 -8.53 28.79
CA LEU A 235 15.39 -7.71 29.94
C LEU A 235 15.45 -8.60 31.19
N ILE A 236 16.54 -8.52 31.95
CA ILE A 236 16.67 -9.14 33.27
C ILE A 236 16.72 -8.03 34.32
N PHE A 237 16.11 -8.26 35.47
CA PHE A 237 15.94 -7.32 36.56
C PHE A 237 16.33 -7.98 37.88
N GLY A 238 17.02 -7.24 38.74
CA GLY A 238 17.31 -7.75 40.08
C GLY A 238 17.99 -6.75 41.00
N VAL A 239 18.32 -7.22 42.20
CA VAL A 239 19.20 -6.52 43.15
C VAL A 239 20.62 -6.49 42.60
N ALA A 240 21.30 -5.34 42.75
CA ALA A 240 22.69 -5.18 42.33
C ALA A 240 23.64 -5.63 43.46
N ASP A 241 23.88 -6.94 43.54
CA ASP A 241 24.83 -7.59 44.44
C ASP A 241 25.53 -8.77 43.76
N ASP A 242 26.62 -9.25 44.35
CA ASP A 242 27.46 -10.28 43.74
C ASP A 242 26.69 -11.59 43.51
N LYS A 243 25.84 -12.01 44.48
CA LYS A 243 25.05 -13.24 44.39
C LYS A 243 24.10 -13.25 43.18
N ASN A 244 23.33 -12.19 43.00
CA ASN A 244 22.41 -12.06 41.87
C ASN A 244 23.18 -12.03 40.53
N VAL A 245 24.35 -11.38 40.49
CA VAL A 245 25.15 -11.23 39.27
C VAL A 245 25.78 -12.57 38.87
N GLU A 246 26.35 -13.30 39.83
CA GLU A 246 26.91 -14.65 39.63
C GLU A 246 25.83 -15.62 39.13
N CYS A 247 24.66 -15.64 39.78
CA CYS A 247 23.53 -16.47 39.35
C CYS A 247 23.08 -16.15 37.91
N ILE A 248 22.99 -14.87 37.54
CA ILE A 248 22.65 -14.46 36.17
C ILE A 248 23.73 -14.90 35.17
N GLN A 249 25.02 -14.76 35.54
CA GLN A 249 26.13 -15.19 34.70
C GLN A 249 26.10 -16.71 34.45
N GLU A 250 25.85 -17.49 35.49
CA GLU A 250 25.71 -18.95 35.40
C GLU A 250 24.53 -19.35 34.51
N CYS A 251 23.38 -18.68 34.66
CA CYS A 251 22.22 -18.90 33.80
C CYS A 251 22.54 -18.58 32.33
N ILE A 252 23.23 -17.47 32.06
CA ILE A 252 23.64 -17.10 30.70
C ILE A 252 24.61 -18.15 30.14
N ALA A 253 25.65 -18.51 30.89
CA ALA A 253 26.67 -19.47 30.44
C ALA A 253 26.05 -20.84 30.13
N THR A 254 25.21 -21.35 31.04
CA THR A 254 24.49 -22.63 30.86
C THR A 254 23.57 -22.58 29.64
N TYR A 255 22.85 -21.47 29.46
CA TYR A 255 21.96 -21.30 28.31
C TYR A 255 22.75 -21.21 27.00
N GLU A 256 23.86 -20.46 26.94
CA GLU A 256 24.73 -20.39 25.76
C GLU A 256 25.31 -21.76 25.40
N GLU A 257 25.74 -22.53 26.40
CA GLU A 257 26.28 -23.88 26.22
C GLU A 257 25.24 -24.85 25.64
N TRP A 258 24.04 -24.92 26.23
CA TRP A 258 23.01 -25.87 25.80
C TRP A 258 22.39 -25.49 24.47
N SER A 259 22.14 -24.19 24.28
CA SER A 259 21.33 -23.70 23.16
C SER A 259 22.14 -23.25 21.95
N GLY A 260 23.46 -23.15 22.06
CA GLY A 260 24.33 -22.57 21.02
C GLY A 260 24.07 -21.07 20.74
N GLN A 261 23.12 -20.45 21.44
CA GLN A 261 22.88 -19.00 21.42
C GLN A 261 24.08 -18.27 22.01
N CYS A 262 24.23 -17.00 21.65
CA CYS A 262 25.33 -16.19 22.16
C CYS A 262 24.87 -14.75 22.38
N VAL A 263 25.27 -14.16 23.51
CA VAL A 263 24.97 -12.78 23.87
C VAL A 263 25.90 -11.83 23.10
N SER A 264 25.29 -10.84 22.44
CA SER A 264 26.02 -9.76 21.77
C SER A 264 26.54 -8.74 22.79
N LYS A 265 27.75 -8.96 23.33
CA LYS A 265 28.37 -8.10 24.37
C LYS A 265 28.39 -6.61 24.03
N GLU A 266 28.48 -6.23 22.76
CA GLU A 266 28.48 -4.83 22.32
C GLU A 266 27.13 -4.13 22.43
N LYS A 267 26.03 -4.89 22.31
CA LYS A 267 24.65 -4.39 22.30
C LYS A 267 23.95 -4.60 23.64
N THR A 268 24.45 -5.54 24.43
CA THR A 268 23.99 -5.79 25.80
C THR A 268 24.46 -4.69 26.74
N ILE A 269 23.55 -4.17 27.56
CA ILE A 269 23.81 -3.02 28.44
C ILE A 269 23.24 -3.22 29.85
N ASN A 270 23.96 -2.70 30.84
CA ASN A 270 23.57 -2.67 32.26
C ASN A 270 23.04 -1.29 32.64
N HIS A 271 21.92 -1.21 33.36
CA HIS A 271 21.41 0.03 33.95
C HIS A 271 21.29 -0.13 35.47
N PHE A 272 21.76 0.86 36.22
CA PHE A 272 21.81 0.81 37.68
C PHE A 272 20.99 1.92 38.33
N SER A 273 20.40 1.64 39.49
CA SER A 273 19.81 2.68 40.33
C SER A 273 20.87 3.63 40.87
N LYS A 274 20.46 4.86 41.20
CA LYS A 274 21.37 5.93 41.65
C LYS A 274 22.13 5.57 42.93
N ASN A 275 21.56 4.73 43.80
CA ASN A 275 22.13 4.30 45.06
C ASN A 275 23.08 3.08 44.96
N VAL A 276 23.33 2.53 43.76
CA VAL A 276 24.38 1.50 43.57
C VAL A 276 25.76 2.17 43.60
N PRO A 277 26.67 1.80 44.53
CA PRO A 277 28.02 2.36 44.59
C PRO A 277 28.81 2.13 43.31
N ARG A 278 29.70 3.07 42.95
CA ARG A 278 30.55 2.96 41.75
C ARG A 278 31.40 1.68 41.73
N VAL A 279 31.85 1.22 42.89
CA VAL A 279 32.63 -0.03 43.02
C VAL A 279 31.79 -1.24 42.59
N MET A 280 30.55 -1.35 43.11
CA MET A 280 29.62 -2.41 42.73
C MET A 280 29.25 -2.35 41.25
N ARG A 281 29.01 -1.17 40.68
CA ARG A 281 28.76 -1.04 39.22
C ARG A 281 29.93 -1.56 38.39
N ARG A 282 31.17 -1.25 38.78
CA ARG A 282 32.37 -1.75 38.10
C ARG A 282 32.52 -3.27 38.27
N ALA A 283 32.22 -3.81 39.45
CA ALA A 283 32.22 -5.24 39.69
C ALA A 283 31.21 -5.96 38.78
N VAL A 284 29.95 -5.51 38.74
CA VAL A 284 28.91 -6.08 37.85
C VAL A 284 29.34 -6.01 36.38
N CYS A 285 29.81 -4.84 35.91
CA CYS A 285 30.28 -4.69 34.54
C CYS A 285 31.52 -5.53 34.23
N GLY A 286 32.38 -5.79 35.22
CA GLY A 286 33.56 -6.64 35.08
C GLY A 286 33.21 -8.13 34.99
N VAL A 287 32.33 -8.61 35.88
CA VAL A 287 31.87 -10.00 35.92
C VAL A 287 31.09 -10.36 34.66
N LEU A 288 30.08 -9.55 34.29
CA LEU A 288 29.25 -9.81 33.12
C LEU A 288 29.91 -9.40 31.80
N ASN A 289 30.93 -8.53 31.85
CA ASN A 289 31.57 -7.93 30.67
C ASN A 289 30.58 -7.20 29.74
N PHE A 290 29.62 -6.49 30.33
CA PHE A 290 28.62 -5.66 29.63
C PHE A 290 28.81 -4.18 29.97
N ARG A 291 28.49 -3.29 29.02
CA ARG A 291 28.68 -1.84 29.18
C ARG A 291 27.55 -1.21 29.99
N GLU A 292 27.82 -0.12 30.71
CA GLU A 292 26.77 0.66 31.38
C GLU A 292 25.93 1.46 30.36
N CYS A 293 24.61 1.53 30.59
CA CYS A 293 23.62 2.21 29.75
C CYS A 293 23.97 3.69 29.58
N ASN A 294 23.80 4.20 28.37
CA ASN A 294 23.84 5.64 28.09
C ASN A 294 22.42 6.20 27.84
N HIS A 295 22.30 7.53 27.87
CA HIS A 295 21.02 8.22 27.68
C HIS A 295 20.37 8.02 26.29
N LYS A 296 21.11 7.51 25.29
CA LYS A 296 20.62 7.23 23.93
C LYS A 296 20.13 5.79 23.73
N SER A 297 20.27 4.94 24.75
CA SER A 297 19.94 3.52 24.66
C SER A 297 18.43 3.31 24.53
N LYS A 298 18.02 2.41 23.62
CA LYS A 298 16.61 2.13 23.31
C LYS A 298 16.25 0.67 23.57
N HIS A 299 14.99 0.45 23.91
CA HIS A 299 14.35 -0.87 23.99
C HIS A 299 13.02 -0.81 23.22
N LEU A 300 12.80 -1.76 22.32
CA LEU A 300 11.61 -1.82 21.45
C LEU A 300 11.29 -0.50 20.74
N GLY A 301 12.32 0.27 20.36
CA GLY A 301 12.16 1.57 19.67
C GLY A 301 11.92 2.79 20.58
N LEU A 302 11.91 2.62 21.91
CA LEU A 302 11.68 3.69 22.90
C LEU A 302 12.90 3.91 23.79
N PRO A 303 13.06 5.10 24.39
CA PRO A 303 14.13 5.37 25.36
C PRO A 303 14.10 4.39 26.54
N PHE A 304 15.18 3.64 26.77
CA PHE A 304 15.24 2.60 27.80
C PHE A 304 15.41 3.18 29.20
N CYS A 305 16.39 4.05 29.39
CA CYS A 305 16.87 4.44 30.72
C CYS A 305 16.06 5.56 31.39
N LYS A 306 15.36 6.42 30.63
CA LYS A 306 14.40 7.41 31.16
C LYS A 306 13.26 7.62 30.16
N PRO A 307 12.00 7.79 30.61
CA PRO A 307 10.93 8.23 29.73
C PRO A 307 11.30 9.57 29.05
N ALA A 308 10.92 9.77 27.79
CA ALA A 308 11.17 11.05 27.11
C ALA A 308 10.47 12.20 27.87
N CYS A 309 11.24 13.20 28.30
CA CYS A 309 10.76 14.29 29.15
C CYS A 309 10.90 15.66 28.54
N ARG A 310 11.97 15.89 27.78
CA ARG A 310 12.29 17.17 27.16
C ARG A 310 11.82 17.14 25.72
N ILE A 311 11.60 18.32 25.15
CA ILE A 311 11.29 18.46 23.72
C ILE A 311 12.40 17.80 22.88
N SER A 312 13.66 17.94 23.30
CA SER A 312 14.84 17.35 22.65
C SER A 312 14.81 15.82 22.59
N ASP A 313 14.13 15.16 23.54
CA ASP A 313 14.05 13.69 23.55
C ASP A 313 13.17 13.15 22.40
N TYR A 314 12.45 14.04 21.71
CA TYR A 314 11.59 13.74 20.55
C TYR A 314 12.20 14.20 19.21
N ASP A 315 13.42 14.75 19.20
CA ASP A 315 14.03 15.26 17.97
C ASP A 315 14.19 14.15 16.92
N GLU A 316 14.58 12.94 17.32
CA GLU A 316 14.66 11.81 16.39
C GLU A 316 13.28 11.43 15.80
N LEU A 317 12.20 11.52 16.59
CA LEU A 317 10.84 11.27 16.10
C LEU A 317 10.46 12.33 15.07
N LEU A 318 10.75 13.61 15.37
CA LEU A 318 10.52 14.72 14.46
C LEU A 318 11.33 14.57 13.17
N GLU A 319 12.61 14.21 13.26
CA GLU A 319 13.46 13.96 12.10
C GLU A 319 12.98 12.78 11.24
N ARG A 320 12.46 11.71 11.85
CA ARG A 320 11.92 10.57 11.09
C ARG A 320 10.69 10.95 10.30
N VAL A 321 9.78 11.73 10.90
CA VAL A 321 8.60 12.26 10.20
C VAL A 321 9.04 13.27 9.14
N GLY A 322 10.01 14.12 9.46
CA GLY A 322 10.58 15.13 8.56
C GLY A 322 11.20 14.52 7.32
N ARG A 323 12.11 13.55 7.48
CA ARG A 323 12.74 12.83 6.36
C ARG A 323 11.73 12.17 5.43
N LYS A 324 10.63 11.62 5.95
CA LYS A 324 9.57 11.06 5.11
C LYS A 324 8.81 12.14 4.34
N LEU A 325 8.44 13.23 5.01
CA LEU A 325 7.73 14.35 4.37
C LEU A 325 8.60 15.09 3.33
N SER A 326 9.89 15.31 3.63
CA SER A 326 10.87 15.91 2.71
C SER A 326 11.19 14.99 1.53
N GLY A 327 11.26 13.68 1.76
CA GLY A 327 11.49 12.70 0.69
C GLY A 327 10.33 12.58 -0.31
N TRP A 328 9.15 13.10 0.01
CA TRP A 328 8.01 13.12 -0.90
C TRP A 328 7.96 14.45 -1.67
N LYS A 329 8.11 14.39 -3.00
CA LYS A 329 7.99 15.57 -3.88
C LYS A 329 6.55 16.10 -3.84
N ALA A 330 6.27 17.10 -3.00
CA ALA A 330 4.92 17.66 -2.83
C ALA A 330 4.28 18.09 -4.16
N LYS A 331 5.05 18.70 -5.08
CA LYS A 331 4.58 19.13 -6.42
C LYS A 331 4.05 18.01 -7.31
N CYS A 332 4.58 16.81 -7.17
CA CYS A 332 4.25 15.66 -8.01
C CYS A 332 3.08 14.86 -7.44
N LEU A 333 2.50 15.30 -6.32
CA LEU A 333 1.43 14.62 -5.62
C LEU A 333 0.19 15.49 -5.60
N ALA A 334 -0.89 14.99 -6.20
CA ALA A 334 -2.22 15.56 -6.03
C ALA A 334 -2.58 15.63 -4.53
N GLN A 335 -3.45 16.58 -4.16
CA GLN A 335 -3.86 16.78 -2.77
C GLN A 335 -4.42 15.50 -2.13
N VAL A 336 -5.13 14.67 -2.89
CA VAL A 336 -5.62 13.36 -2.45
C VAL A 336 -4.47 12.40 -2.12
N GLY A 337 -3.44 12.34 -2.96
CA GLY A 337 -2.24 11.53 -2.74
C GLY A 337 -1.46 11.99 -1.49
N ARG A 338 -1.34 13.30 -1.29
CA ARG A 338 -0.83 13.85 -0.03
C ARG A 338 -1.66 13.34 1.17
N ASN A 339 -3.01 13.17 1.03
CA ASN A 339 -3.91 12.74 2.14
C ASN A 339 -3.54 11.36 2.62
N VAL A 340 -3.37 10.48 1.64
CA VAL A 340 -3.05 9.09 1.86
C VAL A 340 -1.69 8.98 2.56
N LEU A 341 -0.69 9.77 2.15
CA LEU A 341 0.64 9.75 2.76
C LEU A 341 0.65 10.33 4.19
N VAL A 342 -0.04 11.45 4.43
CA VAL A 342 -0.14 12.03 5.78
C VAL A 342 -0.86 11.07 6.71
N LYS A 343 -1.99 10.49 6.31
CA LYS A 343 -2.76 9.56 7.15
C LYS A 343 -2.08 8.20 7.32
N GLY A 344 -1.65 7.61 6.22
CA GLY A 344 -1.14 6.23 6.17
C GLY A 344 0.27 6.11 6.71
N VAL A 345 1.09 7.16 6.59
CA VAL A 345 2.51 7.10 6.96
C VAL A 345 2.85 8.14 8.02
N ALA A 346 2.69 9.44 7.77
CA ALA A 346 3.18 10.48 8.69
C ALA A 346 2.51 10.44 10.08
N GLN A 347 1.18 10.29 10.13
CA GLN A 347 0.41 10.17 11.37
C GLN A 347 0.62 8.82 12.06
N SER A 348 1.10 7.79 11.35
CA SER A 348 1.32 6.45 11.90
C SER A 348 2.64 6.33 12.69
N ILE A 349 3.70 7.01 12.25
CA ILE A 349 5.02 6.99 12.88
C ILE A 349 4.98 7.35 14.39
N PRO A 350 4.30 8.43 14.82
CA PRO A 350 4.25 8.79 16.24
C PRO A 350 3.31 7.92 17.08
N ILE A 351 2.43 7.09 16.51
CA ILE A 351 1.40 6.33 17.25
C ILE A 351 2.02 5.51 18.38
N TYR A 352 3.16 4.87 18.12
CA TYR A 352 3.81 4.02 19.10
C TYR A 352 4.33 4.81 20.32
N PHE A 353 4.86 6.01 20.13
CA PHE A 353 5.23 6.92 21.23
C PHE A 353 3.99 7.48 21.95
N MET A 354 2.96 7.85 21.16
CA MET A 354 1.69 8.37 21.68
C MET A 354 0.91 7.35 22.51
N ALA A 355 1.14 6.06 22.31
CA ALA A 355 0.43 4.99 22.99
C ALA A 355 0.95 4.69 24.42
N LEU A 356 1.98 5.38 24.90
CA LEU A 356 2.61 5.07 26.21
C LEU A 356 2.61 6.23 27.20
N GLN A 357 2.75 7.46 26.72
CA GLN A 357 2.76 8.65 27.57
C GLN A 357 2.26 9.88 26.82
N SER A 358 1.86 10.89 27.58
CA SER A 358 1.52 12.22 27.06
C SER A 358 2.76 12.87 26.44
N ILE A 359 2.69 13.15 25.14
CA ILE A 359 3.71 13.90 24.41
C ILE A 359 3.51 15.40 24.74
N PRO A 360 4.60 16.17 24.97
CA PRO A 360 4.50 17.61 25.21
C PRO A 360 3.74 18.32 24.08
N VAL A 361 2.87 19.26 24.43
CA VAL A 361 2.02 19.98 23.46
C VAL A 361 2.85 20.62 22.35
N ALA A 362 4.01 21.21 22.68
CA ALA A 362 4.93 21.79 21.71
C ALA A 362 5.43 20.78 20.66
N VAL A 363 5.62 19.50 21.03
CA VAL A 363 6.03 18.44 20.08
C VAL A 363 4.85 18.04 19.19
N CYS A 364 3.65 17.92 19.76
CA CYS A 364 2.43 17.67 18.99
C CYS A 364 2.17 18.78 17.95
N GLU A 365 2.36 20.04 18.33
CA GLU A 365 2.22 21.19 17.45
C GLU A 365 3.30 21.23 16.35
N ARG A 366 4.53 20.82 16.67
CA ARG A 366 5.60 20.65 15.67
C ARG A 366 5.25 19.58 14.64
N LEU A 367 4.76 18.41 15.08
CA LEU A 367 4.31 17.33 14.18
C LEU A 367 3.15 17.80 13.30
N ASP A 368 2.12 18.41 13.90
CA ASP A 368 0.97 18.96 13.16
C ASP A 368 1.40 20.05 12.18
N LYS A 369 2.38 20.89 12.54
CA LYS A 369 2.95 21.91 11.63
C LYS A 369 3.65 21.27 10.44
N MET A 370 4.48 20.25 10.64
CA MET A 370 5.19 19.57 9.54
C MET A 370 4.20 18.92 8.57
N MET A 371 3.21 18.19 9.09
CA MET A 371 2.16 17.57 8.28
C MET A 371 1.32 18.60 7.53
N ARG A 372 1.00 19.72 8.18
CA ARG A 372 0.27 20.84 7.57
C ARG A 372 1.08 21.55 6.49
N GLN A 373 2.38 21.75 6.69
CA GLN A 373 3.25 22.36 5.68
C GLN A 373 3.39 21.48 4.46
N PHE A 374 3.56 20.17 4.64
CA PHE A 374 3.54 19.21 3.54
C PHE A 374 2.17 19.17 2.83
N TRP A 375 1.07 19.27 3.59
CA TRP A 375 -0.28 19.31 3.03
C TRP A 375 -0.44 20.47 2.05
N TRP A 376 -0.21 21.68 2.53
CA TRP A 376 -0.52 22.91 1.80
C TRP A 376 0.60 23.39 0.88
N GLY A 377 1.85 22.96 1.10
CA GLY A 377 3.02 23.53 0.43
C GLY A 377 3.29 22.95 -0.95
N ASP A 378 3.80 23.79 -1.86
CA ASP A 378 4.08 23.41 -3.25
C ASP A 378 5.57 23.52 -3.63
N LYS A 379 6.47 24.04 -2.76
CA LYS A 379 7.94 24.11 -2.97
C LYS A 379 8.66 23.92 -1.63
N GLU A 380 9.87 23.36 -1.63
CA GLU A 380 10.75 23.48 -0.45
C GLU A 380 10.97 24.96 -0.14
N GLY A 381 10.61 25.36 1.09
CA GLY A 381 10.77 26.73 1.57
C GLY A 381 9.58 27.68 1.36
N ASN A 382 8.56 27.35 0.56
CA ASN A 382 7.42 28.25 0.33
C ASN A 382 6.18 27.86 1.14
N ARG A 383 5.57 28.81 1.86
CA ARG A 383 4.35 28.58 2.65
C ARG A 383 3.15 28.61 1.71
N GLY A 384 2.65 27.44 1.30
CA GLY A 384 1.42 27.36 0.50
C GLY A 384 0.23 27.98 1.24
N LEU A 385 -0.74 28.51 0.49
CA LEU A 385 -1.88 29.25 1.03
C LEU A 385 -2.80 28.32 1.85
N HIS A 386 -2.97 28.62 3.13
CA HIS A 386 -3.85 27.87 4.03
C HIS A 386 -5.31 28.30 3.82
N LEU A 387 -6.00 27.74 2.82
CA LEU A 387 -7.40 28.06 2.51
C LEU A 387 -8.38 27.70 3.65
N LYS A 388 -8.03 26.70 4.47
CA LYS A 388 -8.78 26.31 5.68
C LYS A 388 -7.82 25.99 6.83
N ASN A 389 -8.26 26.23 8.05
CA ASN A 389 -7.44 25.96 9.24
C ASN A 389 -7.23 24.44 9.46
N TRP A 390 -6.17 24.08 10.18
CA TRP A 390 -5.81 22.67 10.43
C TRP A 390 -6.88 21.91 11.23
N ASN A 391 -7.57 22.60 12.13
CA ASN A 391 -8.62 22.00 12.95
C ASN A 391 -9.78 21.52 12.08
N PHE A 392 -10.17 22.31 11.07
CA PHE A 392 -11.18 21.97 10.08
C PHE A 392 -10.74 20.75 9.24
N LEU A 393 -9.50 20.76 8.73
CA LEU A 393 -8.97 19.60 7.99
C LEU A 393 -8.93 18.31 8.83
N CYS A 394 -8.73 18.45 10.15
CA CYS A 394 -8.71 17.33 11.08
C CYS A 394 -10.09 16.87 11.56
N MET A 395 -11.17 17.53 11.14
CA MET A 395 -12.50 17.01 11.42
C MET A 395 -12.74 15.73 10.59
N PRO A 396 -13.57 14.79 11.06
CA PRO A 396 -13.97 13.66 10.24
C PRO A 396 -14.60 14.14 8.92
N LYS A 397 -14.55 13.30 7.88
CA LYS A 397 -15.15 13.63 6.58
C LYS A 397 -16.63 13.97 6.70
N GLU A 398 -17.32 13.27 7.59
CA GLU A 398 -18.72 13.51 7.98
C GLU A 398 -18.97 14.96 8.47
N PHE A 399 -17.94 15.66 8.96
CA PHE A 399 -18.00 17.04 9.42
C PHE A 399 -17.36 18.04 8.44
N GLY A 400 -17.24 17.68 7.16
CA GLY A 400 -16.65 18.53 6.11
C GLY A 400 -15.12 18.64 6.15
N GLY A 401 -14.47 17.94 7.09
CA GLY A 401 -13.02 17.87 7.19
C GLY A 401 -12.42 16.81 6.27
N LEU A 402 -11.10 16.65 6.31
CA LEU A 402 -10.42 15.64 5.51
C LEU A 402 -10.24 14.31 6.24
N GLY A 403 -10.66 14.21 7.50
CA GLY A 403 -10.44 13.06 8.37
C GLY A 403 -8.97 12.88 8.78
N LEU A 404 -8.17 13.94 8.71
CA LEU A 404 -6.84 13.99 9.33
C LEU A 404 -7.01 14.01 10.87
N ARG A 405 -5.98 13.66 11.63
CA ARG A 405 -6.09 13.61 13.09
C ARG A 405 -5.05 14.52 13.72
N ARG A 406 -5.50 15.41 14.62
CA ARG A 406 -4.58 16.23 15.43
C ARG A 406 -3.75 15.31 16.32
N THR A 407 -2.45 15.52 16.33
CA THR A 407 -1.52 14.67 17.07
C THR A 407 -1.87 14.63 18.57
N ARG A 408 -2.23 15.78 19.15
CA ARG A 408 -2.62 15.89 20.57
C ARG A 408 -3.86 15.06 20.91
N ASP A 409 -4.88 15.11 20.06
CA ASP A 409 -6.14 14.38 20.30
C ASP A 409 -5.94 12.88 20.14
N MET A 410 -5.14 12.48 19.14
CA MET A 410 -4.74 11.08 18.95
C MET A 410 -3.99 10.55 20.17
N ASN A 411 -3.04 11.33 20.71
CA ASN A 411 -2.29 10.95 21.90
C ASN A 411 -3.20 10.76 23.12
N LYS A 412 -4.10 11.71 23.38
CA LYS A 412 -5.11 11.57 24.46
C LYS A 412 -6.00 10.35 24.26
N ALA A 413 -6.45 10.09 23.04
CA ALA A 413 -7.30 8.93 22.74
C ALA A 413 -6.57 7.60 22.97
N LEU A 414 -5.29 7.49 22.58
CA LEU A 414 -4.48 6.30 22.80
C LEU A 414 -4.18 6.07 24.29
N ILE A 415 -3.93 7.12 25.06
CA ILE A 415 -3.74 7.02 26.53
C ILE A 415 -5.05 6.65 27.22
N SER A 416 -6.17 7.24 26.77
CA SER A 416 -7.51 6.88 27.28
C SER A 416 -7.83 5.40 27.05
N LYS A 417 -7.30 4.80 25.97
CA LYS A 417 -7.41 3.36 25.74
C LYS A 417 -6.63 2.53 26.76
N ILE A 418 -5.50 3.01 27.29
CA ILE A 418 -4.79 2.37 28.41
C ILE A 418 -5.63 2.48 29.68
N ALA A 419 -6.15 3.68 29.99
CA ALA A 419 -7.02 3.90 31.14
C ALA A 419 -8.26 2.97 31.10
N TRP A 420 -8.90 2.84 29.94
CA TRP A 420 -9.99 1.90 29.70
C TRP A 420 -9.61 0.45 29.99
N LYS A 421 -8.45 -0.01 29.47
CA LYS A 421 -7.93 -1.36 29.73
C LYS A 421 -7.62 -1.62 31.21
N ILE A 422 -7.24 -0.60 31.97
CA ILE A 422 -7.01 -0.73 33.42
C ILE A 422 -8.33 -0.97 34.15
N CYS A 423 -9.41 -0.31 33.72
CA CYS A 423 -10.73 -0.50 34.31
C CYS A 423 -11.36 -1.85 33.91
N ASP A 424 -11.17 -2.32 32.68
CA ASP A 424 -11.68 -3.63 32.21
C ASP A 424 -11.25 -4.77 33.12
N GLU A 425 -12.13 -5.71 33.48
CA GLU A 425 -11.87 -6.72 34.52
C GLU A 425 -10.87 -7.81 34.13
N SER A 426 -10.44 -7.87 32.86
CA SER A 426 -9.42 -8.83 32.42
C SER A 426 -8.14 -8.72 33.27
N ILE A 427 -7.62 -9.87 33.71
CA ILE A 427 -6.40 -9.94 34.51
C ILE A 427 -5.22 -10.08 33.56
N THR A 428 -4.35 -9.07 33.56
CA THR A 428 -3.09 -9.07 32.81
C THR A 428 -1.96 -8.61 33.72
N THR A 429 -0.74 -9.13 33.51
CA THR A 429 0.41 -8.87 34.38
C THR A 429 0.70 -7.38 34.57
N TRP A 430 0.66 -6.61 33.47
CA TRP A 430 0.92 -5.16 33.52
C TRP A 430 -0.18 -4.39 34.25
N LYS A 431 -1.45 -4.80 34.10
CA LYS A 431 -2.57 -4.19 34.84
C LYS A 431 -2.43 -4.48 36.32
N SER A 432 -2.25 -5.74 36.72
CA SER A 432 -2.08 -6.13 38.13
C SER A 432 -0.93 -5.38 38.79
N LEU A 433 0.15 -5.11 38.05
CA LEU A 433 1.28 -4.32 38.50
C LEU A 433 0.93 -2.84 38.72
N LEU A 434 0.24 -2.19 37.78
CA LEU A 434 -0.19 -0.79 37.95
C LEU A 434 -1.24 -0.64 39.07
N VAL A 435 -2.22 -1.55 39.11
CA VAL A 435 -3.28 -1.58 40.14
C VAL A 435 -2.67 -1.78 41.53
N SER A 436 -1.75 -2.74 41.70
CA SER A 436 -1.08 -2.97 42.99
C SER A 436 -0.15 -1.82 43.41
N LYS A 437 0.45 -1.11 42.46
CA LYS A 437 1.33 0.04 42.75
C LYS A 437 0.55 1.29 43.15
N TYR A 438 -0.50 1.62 42.41
CA TYR A 438 -1.17 2.92 42.52
C TYR A 438 -2.57 2.86 43.12
N LEU A 439 -3.34 1.81 42.84
CA LEU A 439 -4.75 1.77 43.24
C LEU A 439 -5.00 1.12 44.59
N ARG A 440 -4.09 0.25 45.08
CA ARG A 440 -4.18 -0.42 46.40
C ARG A 440 -5.57 -1.06 46.68
N GLY A 441 -6.21 -1.61 45.65
CA GLY A 441 -7.55 -2.22 45.74
C GLY A 441 -8.72 -1.28 45.41
N GLY A 442 -8.48 0.01 45.16
CA GLY A 442 -9.48 0.96 44.68
C GLY A 442 -9.69 0.94 43.16
N HIS A 443 -10.76 1.58 42.69
CA HIS A 443 -11.06 1.75 41.27
C HIS A 443 -10.35 2.99 40.68
N LEU A 444 -9.92 2.94 39.40
CA LEU A 444 -9.18 4.02 38.75
C LEU A 444 -9.93 5.36 38.78
N LEU A 445 -11.25 5.34 38.59
CA LEU A 445 -12.08 6.54 38.56
C LEU A 445 -12.29 7.19 39.93
N ASN A 446 -12.00 6.47 41.02
CA ASN A 446 -12.20 6.95 42.38
C ASN A 446 -10.90 7.58 42.95
N GLN A 447 -9.85 7.67 42.14
CA GLN A 447 -8.57 8.26 42.51
C GLN A 447 -8.60 9.77 42.26
N ASN A 448 -8.69 10.54 43.34
CA ASN A 448 -8.71 12.00 43.29
C ASN A 448 -7.31 12.63 43.24
N GLU A 449 -6.27 11.89 43.64
CA GLU A 449 -4.90 12.41 43.73
C GLU A 449 -3.90 11.54 42.98
N THR A 450 -3.00 12.19 42.23
CA THR A 450 -1.86 11.52 41.61
C THR A 450 -0.63 11.71 42.48
N PRO A 451 -0.06 10.65 43.09
CA PRO A 451 1.14 10.79 43.92
C PRO A 451 2.27 11.48 43.16
N ARG A 452 2.98 12.43 43.80
CA ARG A 452 4.08 13.17 43.15
C ARG A 452 5.17 12.24 42.59
N THR A 453 5.40 11.11 43.26
CA THR A 453 6.36 10.05 42.94
C THR A 453 5.91 9.09 41.84
N SER A 454 4.71 9.29 41.26
CA SER A 454 4.18 8.43 40.18
C SER A 454 4.99 8.52 38.90
N SER A 455 4.97 7.43 38.14
CA SER A 455 5.56 7.40 36.79
C SER A 455 4.80 8.32 35.84
N LYS A 456 5.44 8.66 34.72
CA LYS A 456 4.81 9.47 33.67
C LYS A 456 3.65 8.78 32.99
N ILE A 457 3.74 7.46 32.82
CA ILE A 457 2.65 6.66 32.24
C ILE A 457 1.42 6.81 33.13
N TRP A 458 1.58 6.63 34.45
CA TRP A 458 0.48 6.79 35.40
C TRP A 458 -0.10 8.21 35.41
N LYS A 459 0.76 9.24 35.44
CA LYS A 459 0.33 10.64 35.33
C LYS A 459 -0.50 10.89 34.06
N SER A 460 -0.04 10.36 32.93
CA SER A 460 -0.74 10.49 31.64
C SER A 460 -2.11 9.80 31.65
N VAL A 461 -2.19 8.61 32.27
CA VAL A 461 -3.45 7.88 32.48
C VAL A 461 -4.41 8.72 33.32
N MET A 462 -3.94 9.26 34.46
CA MET A 462 -4.72 10.12 35.34
C MET A 462 -5.19 11.41 34.65
N ASP A 463 -4.37 12.03 33.81
CA ASP A 463 -4.77 13.22 33.03
C ASP A 463 -5.96 12.93 32.08
N CYS A 464 -6.14 11.67 31.68
CA CYS A 464 -7.19 11.23 30.77
C CYS A 464 -8.43 10.64 31.47
N THR A 465 -8.38 10.34 32.78
CA THR A 465 -9.51 9.72 33.50
C THR A 465 -10.74 10.61 33.52
N SER A 466 -10.59 11.93 33.64
CA SER A 466 -11.68 12.90 33.56
C SER A 466 -12.43 12.88 32.23
N SER A 467 -11.73 12.60 31.14
CA SER A 467 -12.32 12.46 29.80
C SER A 467 -12.96 11.10 29.60
N LEU A 468 -12.38 10.06 30.22
CA LEU A 468 -12.93 8.70 30.22
C LEU A 468 -14.23 8.63 31.04
N ALA A 469 -14.28 9.26 32.22
CA ALA A 469 -15.45 9.27 33.10
C ALA A 469 -16.73 9.76 32.40
N LYS A 470 -16.60 10.66 31.42
CA LYS A 470 -17.72 11.22 30.62
C LYS A 470 -18.41 10.21 29.69
N GLY A 471 -17.85 9.03 29.47
CA GLY A 471 -18.46 7.99 28.64
C GLY A 471 -18.52 6.63 29.32
N PHE A 472 -18.18 6.55 30.61
CA PHE A 472 -17.96 5.32 31.36
C PHE A 472 -19.20 4.95 32.19
N CYS A 473 -19.69 3.71 32.03
CA CYS A 473 -20.81 3.19 32.80
C CYS A 473 -20.60 1.71 33.19
N PHE A 474 -20.97 1.32 34.40
CA PHE A 474 -20.92 -0.07 34.86
C PHE A 474 -22.18 -0.85 34.51
N THR A 475 -22.02 -2.11 34.14
CA THR A 475 -23.13 -3.09 34.13
C THR A 475 -23.36 -3.63 35.54
N LEU A 476 -24.59 -4.03 35.84
CA LEU A 476 -24.90 -4.79 37.04
C LEU A 476 -24.15 -6.13 37.01
N SER A 477 -23.56 -6.50 38.13
CA SER A 477 -22.95 -7.81 38.36
C SER A 477 -23.85 -8.69 39.21
N ALA A 478 -23.60 -10.00 39.21
CA ALA A 478 -24.43 -11.00 39.91
C ALA A 478 -24.41 -10.89 41.45
N ASP A 479 -23.44 -10.16 42.02
CA ASP A 479 -23.31 -9.89 43.44
C ASP A 479 -24.03 -8.60 43.89
N TYR A 480 -24.49 -7.77 42.93
CA TYR A 480 -25.30 -6.57 43.12
C TYR A 480 -24.69 -5.50 44.05
N HIS A 481 -23.36 -5.46 44.21
CA HIS A 481 -22.68 -4.60 45.17
C HIS A 481 -22.33 -3.18 44.65
N LEU A 482 -22.90 -2.73 43.54
CA LEU A 482 -22.67 -1.37 43.03
C LEU A 482 -23.21 -0.34 44.02
N LYS A 483 -22.43 0.69 44.33
CA LYS A 483 -22.90 1.77 45.19
C LYS A 483 -23.89 2.61 44.42
N THR A 484 -25.16 2.53 44.80
CA THR A 484 -26.28 3.06 44.03
C THR A 484 -26.10 4.53 43.67
N TRP A 485 -25.55 5.34 44.57
CA TRP A 485 -25.45 6.79 44.41
C TRP A 485 -24.04 7.30 44.07
N GLU A 486 -23.04 6.41 44.01
CA GLU A 486 -21.64 6.79 43.72
C GLU A 486 -21.14 6.20 42.40
N ASP A 487 -21.60 4.99 42.02
CA ASP A 487 -21.18 4.34 40.79
C ASP A 487 -22.02 4.81 39.58
N PRO A 488 -21.42 5.02 38.40
CA PRO A 488 -22.15 5.35 37.19
C PRO A 488 -22.77 4.10 36.55
N TRP A 489 -23.94 3.64 37.01
CA TRP A 489 -24.58 2.40 36.54
C TRP A 489 -25.87 2.62 35.71
N LEU A 490 -26.26 3.88 35.49
CA LEU A 490 -27.42 4.26 34.69
C LEU A 490 -26.97 4.92 33.37
N PRO A 491 -26.90 4.17 32.24
CA PRO A 491 -26.37 4.68 30.97
C PRO A 491 -27.27 5.74 30.30
N PHE A 492 -28.48 5.97 30.84
CA PHE A 492 -29.50 6.85 30.26
C PHE A 492 -29.61 8.21 30.99
N ILE A 493 -28.67 8.54 31.89
CA ILE A 493 -28.65 9.79 32.67
C ILE A 493 -27.47 10.67 32.28
N PRO A 494 -27.66 11.98 32.06
CA PRO A 494 -26.56 12.94 31.86
C PRO A 494 -25.61 12.95 33.07
N GLY A 495 -24.35 12.57 32.87
CA GLY A 495 -23.35 12.51 33.96
C GLY A 495 -23.36 11.22 34.80
N PHE A 496 -24.26 10.28 34.49
CA PHE A 496 -24.32 8.88 34.98
C PHE A 496 -24.53 8.64 36.48
N ILE A 497 -24.58 9.67 37.32
CA ILE A 497 -24.80 9.55 38.77
C ILE A 497 -26.29 9.76 39.08
N PRO A 498 -26.97 8.83 39.77
CA PRO A 498 -28.37 9.01 40.13
C PRO A 498 -28.51 10.10 41.20
N SER A 499 -29.47 11.01 41.04
CA SER A 499 -29.84 11.99 42.08
C SER A 499 -31.13 11.53 42.77
N SER A 500 -31.09 11.32 44.09
CA SER A 500 -32.31 11.08 44.88
C SER A 500 -33.15 12.36 44.95
N SER A 501 -34.48 12.22 44.89
CA SER A 501 -35.44 13.31 45.09
C SER A 501 -35.70 13.63 46.57
N HIS A 502 -35.28 12.77 47.50
CA HIS A 502 -35.54 12.92 48.94
C HIS A 502 -34.34 12.46 49.77
N LEU A 503 -33.49 13.38 50.25
CA LEU A 503 -32.55 13.08 51.33
C LEU A 503 -32.44 14.26 52.30
N ALA A 504 -33.20 14.19 53.39
CA ALA A 504 -32.91 14.93 54.62
C ALA A 504 -31.79 14.25 55.44
N GLU A 505 -31.42 12.99 55.12
CA GLU A 505 -30.32 12.26 55.77
C GLU A 505 -29.36 11.67 54.72
N VAL A 506 -28.35 12.46 54.36
CA VAL A 506 -27.42 12.21 53.25
C VAL A 506 -26.45 11.04 53.51
N ASP A 507 -26.27 10.62 54.77
CA ASP A 507 -25.26 9.62 55.14
C ASP A 507 -25.77 8.16 55.11
N ILE A 508 -27.05 7.91 55.38
CA ILE A 508 -27.62 6.55 55.36
C ILE A 508 -27.82 6.06 53.93
N ALA A 509 -28.33 6.92 53.03
CA ALA A 509 -28.62 6.54 51.66
C ALA A 509 -27.36 6.20 50.85
N ARG A 510 -26.22 6.85 51.13
CA ARG A 510 -24.92 6.54 50.50
C ARG A 510 -24.40 5.12 50.80
N SER A 511 -24.96 4.44 51.81
CA SER A 511 -24.60 3.06 52.16
C SER A 511 -25.34 1.99 51.35
N TYR A 512 -26.42 2.35 50.63
CA TYR A 512 -27.18 1.38 49.85
C TYR A 512 -26.47 0.97 48.56
N SER A 513 -26.34 -0.34 48.38
CA SER A 513 -25.93 -0.95 47.11
C SER A 513 -27.15 -1.27 46.24
N THR A 514 -26.93 -1.53 44.94
CA THR A 514 -28.03 -1.90 44.03
C THR A 514 -28.76 -3.17 44.47
N ARG A 515 -28.11 -4.02 45.28
CA ARG A 515 -28.69 -5.17 45.99
C ARG A 515 -29.92 -4.82 46.82
N PHE A 516 -29.96 -3.64 47.46
CA PHE A 516 -31.08 -3.21 48.31
C PHE A 516 -32.40 -3.10 47.51
N PHE A 517 -32.28 -2.72 46.24
CA PHE A 517 -33.39 -2.52 45.31
C PHE A 517 -33.74 -3.78 44.51
N ILE A 518 -33.14 -4.93 44.82
CA ILE A 518 -33.39 -6.21 44.15
C ILE A 518 -33.89 -7.21 45.18
N ASN A 519 -35.05 -7.80 44.91
CA ASN A 519 -35.59 -8.88 45.73
C ASN A 519 -34.71 -10.14 45.54
N GLN A 520 -34.17 -10.67 46.64
CA GLN A 520 -33.20 -11.76 46.61
C GLN A 520 -33.83 -13.13 46.31
N ASP A 521 -35.12 -13.30 46.60
CA ASP A 521 -35.84 -14.54 46.39
C ASP A 521 -36.36 -14.65 44.94
N THR A 522 -36.88 -13.54 44.40
CA THR A 522 -37.43 -13.50 43.03
C THR A 522 -36.40 -13.10 41.96
N ARG A 523 -35.28 -12.48 42.37
CA ARG A 523 -34.26 -11.87 41.48
C ARG A 523 -34.81 -10.81 40.54
N GLU A 524 -35.86 -10.11 40.98
CA GLU A 524 -36.48 -9.00 40.27
C GLU A 524 -36.23 -7.67 40.99
N TRP A 525 -36.40 -6.57 40.28
CA TRP A 525 -36.35 -5.24 40.88
C TRP A 525 -37.50 -5.07 41.88
N ASP A 526 -37.18 -4.59 43.08
CA ASP A 526 -38.15 -4.29 44.12
C ASP A 526 -38.84 -2.96 43.77
N PHE A 527 -40.03 -3.08 43.20
CA PHE A 527 -40.78 -1.94 42.66
C PHE A 527 -41.13 -0.90 43.73
N GLU A 528 -41.51 -1.34 44.94
CA GLU A 528 -41.88 -0.45 46.04
C GLU A 528 -40.67 0.37 46.50
N LYS A 529 -39.53 -0.30 46.73
CA LYS A 529 -38.27 0.40 47.10
C LYS A 529 -37.78 1.32 46.00
N LEU A 530 -37.93 0.95 44.73
CA LEU A 530 -37.53 1.84 43.64
C LEU A 530 -38.37 3.11 43.60
N HIS A 531 -39.69 3.01 43.81
CA HIS A 531 -40.59 4.17 43.86
C HIS A 531 -40.41 5.06 45.08
N GLU A 532 -39.97 4.49 46.20
CA GLU A 532 -39.64 5.24 47.41
C GLU A 532 -38.40 6.14 47.23
N PHE A 533 -37.35 5.61 46.58
CA PHE A 533 -36.04 6.30 46.49
C PHE A 533 -35.75 7.00 45.16
N PHE A 534 -36.47 6.66 44.07
CA PHE A 534 -36.25 7.24 42.75
C PHE A 534 -37.56 7.85 42.19
N PRO A 535 -37.51 9.01 41.51
CA PRO A 535 -38.66 9.54 40.80
C PRO A 535 -39.19 8.57 39.73
N HIS A 536 -40.50 8.62 39.49
CA HIS A 536 -41.24 7.69 38.62
C HIS A 536 -40.66 7.57 37.20
N ASN A 537 -40.14 8.66 36.63
CA ASN A 537 -39.48 8.67 35.32
C ASN A 537 -38.13 7.92 35.30
N MET A 538 -37.49 7.76 36.45
CA MET A 538 -36.24 7.02 36.62
C MET A 538 -36.50 5.55 36.95
N VAL A 539 -37.53 5.25 37.75
CA VAL A 539 -37.96 3.87 38.02
C VAL A 539 -38.26 3.13 36.72
N SER A 540 -39.03 3.74 35.81
CA SER A 540 -39.34 3.15 34.50
C SER A 540 -38.11 2.87 33.61
N LYS A 541 -37.00 3.59 33.83
CA LYS A 541 -35.72 3.34 33.14
C LYS A 541 -34.89 2.27 33.84
N ILE A 542 -34.90 2.23 35.17
CA ILE A 542 -34.21 1.21 35.98
C ILE A 542 -34.80 -0.18 35.73
N LEU A 543 -36.14 -0.29 35.67
CA LEU A 543 -36.84 -1.55 35.39
C LEU A 543 -36.47 -2.16 34.02
N LYS A 544 -36.00 -1.35 33.06
CA LYS A 544 -35.52 -1.83 31.75
C LYS A 544 -34.11 -2.42 31.79
N ILE A 545 -33.38 -2.26 32.89
CA ILE A 545 -32.04 -2.81 33.06
C ILE A 545 -32.16 -4.28 33.45
N ARG A 546 -31.65 -5.17 32.60
CA ARG A 546 -31.64 -6.61 32.84
C ARG A 546 -30.78 -6.96 34.06
N ILE A 547 -31.35 -7.72 35.00
CA ILE A 547 -30.63 -8.30 36.13
C ILE A 547 -29.90 -9.57 35.63
N PRO A 548 -28.56 -9.68 35.78
CA PRO A 548 -27.82 -10.88 35.37
C PRO A 548 -28.23 -12.12 36.18
N THR A 549 -28.40 -13.26 35.49
CA THR A 549 -28.82 -14.54 36.10
C THR A 549 -27.69 -15.54 36.34
N SER A 550 -26.50 -15.31 35.79
CA SER A 550 -25.30 -16.14 35.99
C SER A 550 -24.14 -15.32 36.57
N LEU A 551 -23.09 -15.97 37.08
CA LEU A 551 -21.84 -15.38 37.61
C LEU A 551 -21.01 -14.68 36.52
N GLU A 552 -21.63 -13.79 35.73
CA GLU A 552 -20.89 -12.97 34.78
C GLU A 552 -20.12 -11.88 35.54
N PRO A 553 -18.82 -11.70 35.23
CA PRO A 553 -18.01 -10.62 35.81
C PRO A 553 -18.57 -9.24 35.43
N ARG A 554 -18.33 -8.23 36.27
CA ARG A 554 -18.81 -6.86 36.08
C ARG A 554 -18.16 -6.29 34.80
N ARG A 555 -18.98 -5.92 33.82
CA ARG A 555 -18.49 -5.32 32.56
C ARG A 555 -18.64 -3.80 32.57
N ILE A 556 -17.78 -3.12 31.81
CA ILE A 556 -17.83 -1.67 31.62
C ILE A 556 -18.35 -1.38 30.22
N LEU A 557 -19.25 -0.41 30.13
CA LEU A 557 -19.84 0.10 28.91
C LEU A 557 -19.33 1.50 28.58
N TRP A 558 -18.92 1.68 27.33
CA TRP A 558 -18.68 2.99 26.75
C TRP A 558 -19.98 3.50 26.16
N VAL A 559 -20.71 4.30 26.92
CA VAL A 559 -22.06 4.76 26.56
C VAL A 559 -22.10 5.49 25.20
N PRO A 560 -21.09 6.30 24.82
CA PRO A 560 -21.09 6.92 23.49
C PRO A 560 -20.97 5.92 22.31
N SER A 561 -20.66 4.64 22.54
CA SER A 561 -20.63 3.61 21.50
C SER A 561 -21.80 2.65 21.63
N LYS A 562 -22.45 2.38 20.49
CA LYS A 562 -23.55 1.41 20.40
C LYS A 562 -23.12 -0.03 20.69
N SER A 563 -21.85 -0.34 20.49
CA SER A 563 -21.30 -1.66 20.83
C SER A 563 -21.03 -1.83 22.33
N GLY A 564 -21.19 -0.77 23.12
CA GLY A 564 -20.73 -0.71 24.52
C GLY A 564 -19.20 -0.74 24.66
N LYS A 565 -18.44 -0.85 23.57
CA LYS A 565 -16.97 -0.84 23.57
C LYS A 565 -16.47 0.55 23.25
N PHE A 566 -15.40 0.99 23.92
CA PHE A 566 -14.74 2.25 23.59
C PHE A 566 -14.28 2.27 22.12
N THR A 567 -14.98 3.04 21.28
CA THR A 567 -14.70 3.23 19.84
C THR A 567 -14.83 4.71 19.49
N VAL A 568 -14.01 5.20 18.56
CA VAL A 568 -13.77 6.64 18.33
C VAL A 568 -14.84 7.32 17.43
N SER A 569 -16.11 6.87 17.39
CA SER A 569 -17.09 7.39 16.42
C SER A 569 -18.58 7.35 16.87
N THR A 570 -19.28 8.52 16.79
CA THR A 570 -20.75 8.83 16.61
C THR A 570 -21.54 9.57 17.73
N HIS A 571 -22.18 10.75 17.46
CA HIS A 571 -23.30 11.38 18.25
C HIS A 571 -23.85 12.77 17.71
N LEU A 572 -24.63 12.88 16.61
CA LEU A 572 -25.25 14.19 16.25
C LEU A 572 -26.76 14.18 15.94
N PHE A 573 -27.28 13.27 15.11
CA PHE A 573 -28.65 13.39 14.57
C PHE A 573 -29.78 12.76 15.42
N LEU A 574 -29.46 11.85 16.33
CA LEU A 574 -30.46 11.05 17.06
C LEU A 574 -30.61 11.41 18.55
N ALA A 575 -29.68 12.18 19.09
CA ALA A 575 -29.57 12.38 20.53
C ALA A 575 -29.47 13.85 20.95
N CYS A 576 -29.41 14.79 20.00
CA CYS A 576 -29.37 16.21 20.30
C CYS A 576 -30.78 16.74 20.62
N PRO A 577 -31.00 17.45 21.76
CA PRO A 577 -32.29 18.00 22.16
C PRO A 577 -32.92 18.96 21.14
N PHE A 578 -32.08 19.70 20.39
CA PHE A 578 -32.53 20.59 19.33
C PHE A 578 -33.21 19.83 18.19
N SER A 579 -32.61 18.73 17.73
CA SER A 579 -33.20 17.88 16.69
C SER A 579 -34.50 17.24 17.16
N ARG A 580 -34.63 16.92 18.45
CA ARG A 580 -35.88 16.42 19.06
C ARG A 580 -36.99 17.47 19.02
N GLY A 581 -36.68 18.71 19.38
CA GLY A 581 -37.67 19.80 19.37
C GLY A 581 -38.19 20.15 17.98
N VAL A 582 -37.34 20.09 16.95
CA VAL A 582 -37.76 20.41 15.57
C VAL A 582 -38.60 19.29 14.96
N TRP A 583 -38.22 18.01 15.12
CA TRP A 583 -39.04 16.89 14.65
C TRP A 583 -40.43 16.86 15.32
N TRP A 584 -40.45 17.13 16.63
CA TRP A 584 -41.68 17.20 17.41
C TRP A 584 -42.59 18.38 16.99
N GLY A 585 -42.00 19.54 16.71
CA GLY A 585 -42.72 20.73 16.26
C GLY A 585 -43.09 20.76 14.77
N SER A 586 -42.57 19.81 13.98
CA SER A 586 -42.91 19.70 12.56
C SER A 586 -44.36 19.24 12.34
N LYS A 587 -44.88 19.43 11.12
CA LYS A 587 -46.22 18.96 10.72
C LYS A 587 -46.43 17.44 10.84
N TRP A 588 -45.35 16.68 11.01
CA TRP A 588 -45.35 15.22 11.18
C TRP A 588 -45.21 14.77 12.64
N SER A 589 -44.92 15.71 13.55
CA SER A 589 -44.89 15.55 15.02
C SER A 589 -44.17 14.30 15.54
N PHE A 590 -42.97 14.03 15.02
CA PHE A 590 -42.21 12.81 15.34
C PHE A 590 -41.66 12.81 16.77
N GLN A 591 -42.01 11.79 17.57
CA GLN A 591 -41.35 11.51 18.85
C GLN A 591 -40.10 10.67 18.62
N LEU A 592 -38.94 11.32 18.63
CA LEU A 592 -37.66 10.63 18.45
C LEU A 592 -37.32 9.66 19.61
N ASP A 593 -38.06 9.68 20.71
CA ASP A 593 -37.86 8.77 21.84
C ASP A 593 -38.24 7.32 21.52
N ASP A 594 -39.08 7.09 20.51
CA ASP A 594 -39.46 5.76 20.01
C ASP A 594 -38.32 5.06 19.22
N PHE A 595 -37.30 5.83 18.83
CA PHE A 595 -36.15 5.36 18.05
C PHE A 595 -34.86 5.30 18.88
N ASN A 596 -34.98 5.35 20.21
CA ASN A 596 -33.86 5.23 21.12
C ASN A 596 -33.11 3.89 20.91
N GLY A 597 -31.78 3.96 20.79
CA GLY A 597 -30.92 2.79 20.54
C GLY A 597 -30.70 2.45 19.06
N TRP A 598 -31.34 3.17 18.14
CA TRP A 598 -31.10 3.03 16.71
C TRP A 598 -29.79 3.70 16.30
N ASP A 599 -29.12 3.13 15.31
CA ASP A 599 -28.02 3.81 14.63
C ASP A 599 -28.48 4.68 13.47
N ILE A 600 -27.59 5.55 13.00
CA ILE A 600 -27.92 6.49 11.94
C ILE A 600 -28.37 5.75 10.67
N CYS A 601 -27.83 4.56 10.42
CA CYS A 601 -28.20 3.72 9.29
C CYS A 601 -29.59 3.11 9.46
N ARG A 602 -29.95 2.64 10.66
CA ARG A 602 -31.31 2.17 10.99
C ARG A 602 -32.34 3.29 10.90
N TRP A 603 -32.01 4.47 11.39
CA TRP A 603 -32.89 5.64 11.34
C TRP A 603 -33.16 6.09 9.90
N ILE A 604 -32.09 6.22 9.09
CA ILE A 604 -32.21 6.48 7.66
C ILE A 604 -33.02 5.36 6.99
N GLY A 605 -32.77 4.10 7.36
CA GLY A 605 -33.53 2.96 6.86
C GLY A 605 -35.04 3.05 7.10
N TYR A 606 -35.49 3.62 8.22
CA TYR A 606 -36.92 3.81 8.53
C TYR A 606 -37.54 5.05 7.87
N ILE A 607 -36.79 6.13 7.69
CA ILE A 607 -37.24 7.28 6.88
C ILE A 607 -37.44 6.86 5.42
N LEU A 608 -36.60 5.93 4.94
CA LEU A 608 -36.63 5.42 3.56
C LEU A 608 -37.52 4.17 3.38
N ASP A 609 -38.13 3.64 4.44
CA ASP A 609 -38.97 2.44 4.35
C ASP A 609 -40.31 2.76 3.67
N ARG A 610 -40.59 2.13 2.53
CA ARG A 610 -41.85 2.31 1.78
C ARG A 610 -43.08 1.79 2.52
N ASN A 611 -42.90 0.92 3.51
CA ASN A 611 -43.97 0.44 4.39
C ASN A 611 -44.20 1.37 5.59
N ASN A 612 -43.47 2.48 5.69
CA ASN A 612 -43.70 3.48 6.71
C ASN A 612 -45.12 4.06 6.53
N PRO A 613 -45.93 4.14 7.59
CA PRO A 613 -47.36 4.47 7.51
C PRO A 613 -47.66 5.82 6.80
N PHE A 614 -46.68 6.73 6.69
CA PHE A 614 -46.82 8.00 5.97
C PHE A 614 -46.71 7.89 4.44
N PHE A 615 -46.30 6.74 3.88
CA PHE A 615 -46.32 6.46 2.43
C PHE A 615 -47.66 5.88 1.94
N CYS A 616 -48.61 5.59 2.83
CA CYS A 616 -49.84 4.84 2.52
C CYS A 616 -51.04 5.68 2.02
N SER A 617 -50.89 6.99 1.78
CA SER A 617 -51.97 7.80 1.18
C SER A 617 -51.39 8.89 0.28
N GLU A 618 -51.67 8.79 -1.02
CA GLU A 618 -51.26 9.70 -2.11
C GLU A 618 -49.74 9.92 -2.33
N GLU A 619 -49.32 9.75 -3.58
CA GLU A 619 -47.91 9.76 -4.04
C GLU A 619 -47.15 11.08 -3.70
N ASP A 620 -47.89 12.16 -3.46
CA ASP A 620 -47.34 13.48 -3.13
C ASP A 620 -46.96 13.63 -1.63
N ILE A 621 -47.66 12.96 -0.71
CA ILE A 621 -47.47 13.08 0.76
C ILE A 621 -46.17 12.38 1.22
N GLY A 622 -45.90 11.18 0.72
CA GLY A 622 -44.66 10.44 1.04
C GLY A 622 -43.40 11.14 0.50
N LEU A 623 -43.51 11.81 -0.64
CA LEU A 623 -42.41 12.59 -1.22
C LEU A 623 -42.16 13.88 -0.44
N GLU A 624 -43.23 14.52 0.04
CA GLU A 624 -43.17 15.70 0.89
C GLU A 624 -42.47 15.39 2.22
N PHE A 625 -42.84 14.26 2.86
CA PHE A 625 -42.19 13.78 4.09
C PHE A 625 -40.67 13.55 3.89
N LEU A 626 -40.29 12.86 2.82
CA LEU A 626 -38.90 12.56 2.52
C LEU A 626 -38.07 13.82 2.19
N THR A 627 -38.66 14.75 1.44
CA THR A 627 -38.03 16.05 1.14
C THR A 627 -37.86 16.88 2.41
N TYR A 628 -38.88 16.90 3.27
CA TYR A 628 -38.84 17.57 4.55
C TYR A 628 -37.77 16.99 5.48
N ALA A 629 -37.64 15.66 5.55
CA ALA A 629 -36.64 14.96 6.36
C ALA A 629 -35.20 15.32 5.98
N VAL A 630 -34.92 15.44 4.68
CA VAL A 630 -33.61 15.82 4.15
C VAL A 630 -33.30 17.29 4.42
N LEU A 631 -34.25 18.19 4.13
CA LEU A 631 -34.13 19.63 4.45
C LEU A 631 -33.92 19.86 5.93
N PHE A 632 -34.60 19.08 6.78
CA PHE A 632 -34.44 19.14 8.22
C PHE A 632 -33.03 18.73 8.68
N MET A 633 -32.47 17.66 8.13
CA MET A 633 -31.11 17.21 8.46
C MET A 633 -30.06 18.27 8.08
N ASP A 634 -30.22 18.92 6.93
CA ASP A 634 -29.34 19.99 6.46
C ASP A 634 -29.49 21.29 7.27
N LEU A 635 -30.72 21.75 7.54
CA LEU A 635 -30.97 22.97 8.33
C LEU A 635 -30.53 22.81 9.80
N THR A 636 -30.65 21.60 10.36
CA THR A 636 -30.11 21.25 11.68
C THR A 636 -28.59 21.32 11.70
N TRP A 637 -27.95 20.82 10.65
CA TRP A 637 -26.50 20.88 10.48
C TRP A 637 -26.00 22.32 10.36
N LYS A 638 -26.66 23.15 9.54
CA LYS A 638 -26.34 24.58 9.35
C LYS A 638 -26.50 25.38 10.64
N ASN A 639 -27.57 25.17 11.41
CA ASN A 639 -27.78 25.87 12.68
C ASN A 639 -26.78 25.47 13.77
N ARG A 640 -26.41 24.19 13.84
CA ARG A 640 -25.33 23.73 14.72
C ARG A 640 -24.00 24.41 14.38
N ASN A 641 -23.72 24.67 13.11
CA ASN A 641 -22.51 25.36 12.68
C ASN A 641 -22.52 26.85 13.07
N LYS A 642 -23.67 27.56 12.99
CA LYS A 642 -23.80 28.94 13.49
C LYS A 642 -23.40 29.06 14.96
N ILE A 643 -23.95 28.18 15.82
CA ILE A 643 -23.64 28.13 17.27
C ILE A 643 -22.15 27.94 17.51
N LEU A 644 -21.51 27.04 16.75
CA LEU A 644 -20.10 26.73 16.92
C LEU A 644 -19.14 27.80 16.41
N HIS A 645 -19.63 28.69 15.54
CA HIS A 645 -18.88 29.82 15.02
C HIS A 645 -19.17 31.13 15.76
N GLY A 646 -20.02 31.09 16.79
CA GLY A 646 -20.35 32.25 17.64
C GLY A 646 -21.47 33.11 17.07
N ASP A 647 -22.14 32.66 16.03
CA ASP A 647 -23.31 33.31 15.44
C ASP A 647 -24.60 32.84 16.14
N GLU A 648 -25.62 33.70 16.20
CA GLU A 648 -26.91 33.30 16.77
C GLU A 648 -27.59 32.23 15.91
N PRO A 649 -28.00 31.09 16.50
CA PRO A 649 -28.80 30.09 15.79
C PRO A 649 -30.20 30.62 15.48
N ASP A 650 -30.77 30.17 14.37
CA ASP A 650 -32.19 30.33 14.10
C ASP A 650 -33.03 29.54 15.11
N THR A 651 -34.18 30.08 15.50
CA THR A 651 -35.10 29.41 16.42
C THR A 651 -35.71 28.16 15.79
N ILE A 652 -36.11 27.21 16.63
CA ILE A 652 -36.77 25.96 16.19
C ILE A 652 -37.98 26.27 15.29
N GLU A 653 -38.82 27.24 15.67
CA GLU A 653 -39.97 27.69 14.86
C GLU A 653 -39.57 28.25 13.49
N LYS A 654 -38.47 29.02 13.42
CA LYS A 654 -37.99 29.59 12.16
C LYS A 654 -37.47 28.51 11.22
N ILE A 655 -36.84 27.47 11.76
CA ILE A 655 -36.34 26.32 10.99
C ILE A 655 -37.49 25.45 10.48
N ILE A 656 -38.49 25.19 11.31
CA ILE A 656 -39.71 24.47 10.91
C ILE A 656 -40.39 25.21 9.75
N LYS A 657 -40.64 26.52 9.90
CA LYS A 657 -41.24 27.36 8.85
C LYS A 657 -40.42 27.38 7.56
N LEU A 658 -39.10 27.43 7.66
CA LEU A 658 -38.22 27.43 6.50
C LEU A 658 -38.21 26.08 5.78
N ALA A 659 -38.20 24.97 6.52
CA ALA A 659 -38.30 23.62 5.97
C ALA A 659 -39.65 23.38 5.31
N ASP A 660 -40.75 23.86 5.91
CA ASP A 660 -42.09 23.75 5.35
C ASP A 660 -42.27 24.61 4.09
N SER A 661 -41.77 25.85 4.10
CA SER A 661 -41.78 26.72 2.92
C SER A 661 -41.01 26.11 1.76
N LYS A 662 -39.77 25.65 1.99
CA LYS A 662 -38.92 25.07 0.95
C LYS A 662 -39.46 23.73 0.42
N ALA A 663 -40.04 22.91 1.28
CA ALA A 663 -40.71 21.68 0.83
C ALA A 663 -41.95 21.98 -0.03
N SER A 664 -42.69 23.04 0.30
CA SER A 664 -43.88 23.48 -0.47
C SER A 664 -43.50 24.09 -1.82
N ASP A 665 -42.47 24.93 -1.87
CA ASP A 665 -41.95 25.52 -3.11
C ASP A 665 -41.47 24.44 -4.10
N HIS A 666 -40.81 23.41 -3.56
CA HIS A 666 -40.36 22.24 -4.33
C HIS A 666 -41.52 21.44 -4.94
N LEU A 667 -42.61 21.25 -4.20
CA LEU A 667 -43.83 20.62 -4.72
C LEU A 667 -44.54 21.49 -5.77
N PHE A 668 -44.50 22.82 -5.61
CA PHE A 668 -45.05 23.78 -6.58
C PHE A 668 -44.29 23.75 -7.91
N CYS A 669 -42.95 23.72 -7.88
CA CYS A 669 -42.11 23.61 -9.09
C CYS A 669 -42.38 22.33 -9.89
N ARG A 670 -42.78 21.24 -9.24
CA ARG A 670 -43.12 19.96 -9.90
C ARG A 670 -44.45 20.02 -10.68
N ARG A 671 -45.37 20.93 -10.32
CA ARG A 671 -46.71 21.06 -10.95
C ARG A 671 -46.72 21.97 -12.19
N SER A 672 -45.60 22.57 -12.57
CA SER A 672 -45.52 23.47 -13.73
C SER A 672 -45.36 22.71 -15.07
N PRO A 673 -46.11 23.04 -16.14
CA PRO A 673 -46.35 22.11 -17.28
C PRO A 673 -45.22 21.97 -18.31
N SER A 674 -44.03 22.54 -18.08
CA SER A 674 -42.97 22.67 -19.09
C SER A 674 -41.72 21.82 -18.83
N CYS A 675 -41.84 20.68 -18.14
CA CYS A 675 -40.72 19.77 -17.88
C CYS A 675 -40.69 18.60 -18.88
N PRO A 676 -39.70 18.49 -19.79
CA PRO A 676 -39.53 17.33 -20.63
C PRO A 676 -39.03 16.17 -19.77
N LYS A 677 -39.80 15.07 -19.72
CA LYS A 677 -39.38 13.81 -19.12
C LYS A 677 -38.28 13.18 -20.00
N SER A 678 -37.01 13.45 -19.72
CA SER A 678 -35.91 12.65 -20.27
C SER A 678 -35.74 11.38 -19.43
N ALA A 679 -35.74 10.24 -20.13
CA ALA A 679 -35.81 8.91 -19.58
C ALA A 679 -34.55 8.50 -18.79
N LEU A 680 -34.77 7.75 -17.71
CA LEU A 680 -33.75 6.96 -17.02
C LEU A 680 -33.20 5.87 -17.95
N SER A 681 -31.88 5.72 -18.04
CA SER A 681 -31.26 4.41 -18.27
C SER A 681 -30.92 3.79 -16.92
N ALA A 682 -31.88 3.04 -16.37
CA ALA A 682 -31.60 2.13 -15.27
C ALA A 682 -30.76 0.96 -15.79
N PHE A 683 -29.55 0.75 -15.25
CA PHE A 683 -28.81 -0.49 -15.42
C PHE A 683 -29.35 -1.56 -14.43
N PRO A 684 -29.37 -2.85 -14.80
CA PRO A 684 -30.01 -3.88 -13.99
C PRO A 684 -29.28 -4.09 -12.67
N ALA A 685 -30.05 -4.12 -11.59
CA ALA A 685 -29.62 -4.61 -10.29
C ALA A 685 -29.47 -6.14 -10.37
N GLN A 686 -28.25 -6.64 -10.62
CA GLN A 686 -27.86 -8.00 -10.27
C GLN A 686 -26.33 -8.06 -10.13
N ASP A 687 -25.88 -8.72 -9.06
CA ASP A 687 -24.49 -8.94 -8.61
C ASP A 687 -23.86 -7.92 -7.65
N ILE A 688 -24.67 -7.23 -6.84
CA ILE A 688 -24.18 -6.58 -5.61
C ILE A 688 -24.48 -7.49 -4.42
N LEU A 689 -23.55 -8.38 -4.08
CA LEU A 689 -23.67 -9.26 -2.90
C LEU A 689 -22.30 -9.56 -2.26
N SER A 690 -21.73 -8.53 -1.62
CA SER A 690 -20.89 -8.72 -0.44
C SER A 690 -21.30 -7.68 0.62
N ALA A 691 -21.65 -8.18 1.81
CA ALA A 691 -22.29 -7.47 2.92
C ALA A 691 -21.56 -6.18 3.40
N PRO A 692 -22.27 -5.26 4.08
CA PRO A 692 -21.74 -3.99 4.62
C PRO A 692 -20.50 -4.12 5.53
N PRO A 693 -19.73 -3.01 5.70
CA PRO A 693 -20.10 -1.61 5.41
C PRO A 693 -19.63 -1.05 4.04
N PHE A 694 -20.40 -0.09 3.50
CA PHE A 694 -20.10 0.75 2.32
C PHE A 694 -20.25 2.25 2.66
N THR A 695 -19.52 3.12 1.96
CA THR A 695 -19.50 4.59 2.11
C THR A 695 -20.06 5.26 0.86
N VAL A 696 -21.04 6.16 1.02
CA VAL A 696 -21.69 6.90 -0.08
C VAL A 696 -21.29 8.36 -0.01
N ASN A 697 -20.70 8.91 -1.07
CA ASN A 697 -20.38 10.32 -1.23
C ASN A 697 -21.33 10.92 -2.26
N ILE A 698 -21.98 12.04 -1.95
CA ILE A 698 -22.93 12.73 -2.83
C ILE A 698 -22.46 14.17 -2.95
N ASP A 699 -22.53 14.74 -4.15
CA ASP A 699 -22.16 16.11 -4.43
C ASP A 699 -23.15 16.72 -5.44
N ALA A 700 -23.28 18.04 -5.44
CA ALA A 700 -24.17 18.77 -6.34
C ALA A 700 -23.52 20.06 -6.81
N SER A 701 -23.51 20.33 -8.12
CA SER A 701 -23.15 21.63 -8.67
C SER A 701 -24.40 22.37 -9.10
N PHE A 702 -24.46 23.68 -8.86
CA PHE A 702 -25.58 24.55 -9.25
C PHE A 702 -25.09 25.81 -9.95
N VAL A 703 -25.59 26.08 -11.16
CA VAL A 703 -25.30 27.29 -11.96
C VAL A 703 -26.55 27.67 -12.76
N ASP A 704 -26.99 28.92 -12.66
CA ASP A 704 -28.08 29.53 -13.45
C ASP A 704 -29.38 28.70 -13.53
N GLY A 705 -29.87 28.22 -12.38
CA GLY A 705 -31.10 27.43 -12.29
C GLY A 705 -30.94 25.96 -12.68
N ARG A 706 -29.75 25.55 -13.14
CA ARG A 706 -29.42 24.17 -13.51
C ARG A 706 -28.54 23.53 -12.44
N MET A 707 -28.84 22.29 -12.11
CA MET A 707 -28.06 21.49 -11.17
C MET A 707 -27.52 20.21 -11.82
N CYS A 708 -26.40 19.73 -11.29
CA CYS A 708 -25.87 18.40 -11.56
C CYS A 708 -25.54 17.72 -10.24
N ALA A 709 -26.25 16.64 -9.91
CA ALA A 709 -26.01 15.79 -8.76
C ALA A 709 -25.13 14.60 -9.16
N GLY A 710 -24.17 14.23 -8.32
CA GLY A 710 -23.36 13.02 -8.44
C GLY A 710 -23.31 12.25 -7.14
N MET A 711 -23.31 10.92 -7.21
CA MET A 711 -23.18 10.00 -6.10
C MET A 711 -22.13 8.95 -6.43
N VAL A 712 -21.31 8.59 -5.44
CA VAL A 712 -20.28 7.55 -5.52
C VAL A 712 -20.33 6.71 -4.25
N VAL A 713 -20.62 5.42 -4.41
CA VAL A 713 -20.65 4.38 -3.38
C VAL A 713 -19.36 3.59 -3.43
N THR A 714 -18.76 3.31 -2.28
CA THR A 714 -17.51 2.58 -2.11
C THR A 714 -17.62 1.55 -0.98
N ASP A 715 -16.84 0.47 -0.98
CA ASP A 715 -16.82 -0.50 0.13
C ASP A 715 -16.03 0.00 1.35
N HIS A 716 -15.93 -0.81 2.40
CA HIS A 716 -15.13 -0.50 3.60
C HIS A 716 -13.63 -0.34 3.36
N ASN A 717 -13.12 -0.71 2.18
CA ASN A 717 -11.75 -0.49 1.73
C ASN A 717 -11.61 0.76 0.84
N ASN A 718 -12.67 1.55 0.64
CA ASN A 718 -12.80 2.66 -0.32
C ASN A 718 -12.73 2.22 -1.80
N THR A 719 -13.03 0.97 -2.10
CA THR A 719 -13.14 0.46 -3.48
C THR A 719 -14.46 0.94 -4.08
N PHE A 720 -14.43 1.57 -5.26
CA PHE A 720 -15.65 2.02 -5.95
C PHE A 720 -16.58 0.84 -6.21
N ILE A 721 -17.80 0.93 -5.67
CA ILE A 721 -18.87 -0.04 -5.87
C ILE A 721 -19.73 0.42 -7.05
N PHE A 722 -20.25 1.65 -6.99
CA PHE A 722 -21.05 2.22 -8.06
C PHE A 722 -21.16 3.73 -7.91
N GLY A 723 -21.47 4.43 -8.99
CA GLY A 723 -21.76 5.86 -8.96
C GLY A 723 -22.89 6.18 -9.91
N ALA A 724 -23.59 7.27 -9.61
CA ALA A 724 -24.72 7.74 -10.40
C ALA A 724 -24.69 9.26 -10.46
N SER A 725 -25.26 9.84 -11.52
CA SER A 725 -25.41 11.28 -11.62
C SER A 725 -26.75 11.65 -12.25
N LYS A 726 -27.25 12.84 -11.92
CA LYS A 726 -28.47 13.41 -12.49
C LYS A 726 -28.26 14.87 -12.76
N THR A 727 -28.61 15.32 -13.95
CA THR A 727 -28.81 16.75 -14.20
C THR A 727 -30.28 17.10 -13.99
N GLY A 728 -30.53 18.32 -13.51
CA GLY A 728 -31.87 18.80 -13.20
C GLY A 728 -31.92 20.31 -13.09
N PHE A 729 -33.05 20.81 -12.60
CA PHE A 729 -33.22 22.22 -12.26
C PHE A 729 -33.43 22.34 -10.76
N ALA A 730 -32.86 23.39 -10.18
CA ALA A 730 -33.02 23.73 -8.78
C ALA A 730 -33.19 25.25 -8.68
N VAL A 731 -33.85 25.72 -7.64
CA VAL A 731 -34.08 27.17 -7.46
C VAL A 731 -32.82 27.86 -6.93
N ASP A 732 -32.10 27.18 -6.04
CA ASP A 732 -30.85 27.65 -5.45
C ASP A 732 -29.89 26.45 -5.18
N ALA A 733 -28.67 26.74 -4.73
CA ALA A 733 -27.67 25.71 -4.43
C ALA A 733 -28.10 24.76 -3.30
N CYS A 734 -28.94 25.22 -2.37
CA CYS A 734 -29.44 24.41 -1.26
C CYS A 734 -30.51 23.41 -1.73
N ASP A 735 -31.36 23.85 -2.66
CA ASP A 735 -32.33 23.02 -3.36
C ASP A 735 -31.62 21.97 -4.24
N ALA A 736 -30.52 22.36 -4.89
CA ALA A 736 -29.68 21.45 -5.69
C ALA A 736 -29.06 20.30 -4.85
N GLU A 737 -28.53 20.61 -3.67
CA GLU A 737 -28.01 19.59 -2.74
C GLU A 737 -29.11 18.67 -2.20
N THR A 738 -30.30 19.23 -1.93
CA THR A 738 -31.47 18.46 -1.44
C THR A 738 -31.96 17.47 -2.51
N VAL A 739 -32.07 17.93 -3.76
CA VAL A 739 -32.43 17.07 -4.89
C VAL A 739 -31.36 16.00 -5.12
N ALA A 740 -30.07 16.31 -4.98
CA ALA A 740 -28.98 15.35 -5.13
C ALA A 740 -29.04 14.20 -4.11
N ILE A 741 -29.30 14.51 -2.84
CA ILE A 741 -29.43 13.51 -1.77
C ILE A 741 -30.67 12.63 -1.96
N ARG A 742 -31.78 13.21 -2.44
CA ARG A 742 -33.01 12.46 -2.75
C ARG A 742 -32.79 11.48 -3.90
N GLU A 743 -32.14 11.91 -4.98
CA GLU A 743 -31.84 11.04 -6.12
C GLU A 743 -30.85 9.94 -5.74
N ALA A 744 -29.88 10.26 -4.87
CA ALA A 744 -28.99 9.26 -4.27
C ALA A 744 -29.74 8.15 -3.49
N CYS A 745 -30.76 8.50 -2.72
CA CYS A 745 -31.58 7.51 -2.02
C CYS A 745 -32.38 6.62 -3.00
N ARG A 746 -32.88 7.18 -4.10
CA ARG A 746 -33.54 6.40 -5.18
C ARG A 746 -32.58 5.48 -5.92
N TRP A 747 -31.35 5.93 -6.15
CA TRP A 747 -30.31 5.11 -6.79
C TRP A 747 -29.86 3.93 -5.91
N LEU A 748 -30.01 4.03 -4.59
CA LEU A 748 -29.69 2.96 -3.63
C LEU A 748 -30.84 1.95 -3.41
N GLU A 749 -32.06 2.30 -3.81
CA GLU A 749 -33.29 1.52 -3.64
C GLU A 749 -33.23 0.07 -4.20
N PRO A 750 -32.54 -0.22 -5.32
CA PRO A 750 -32.40 -1.58 -5.85
C PRO A 750 -31.43 -2.48 -5.05
N ILE A 751 -30.59 -1.93 -4.15
CA ILE A 751 -29.54 -2.67 -3.42
C ILE A 751 -30.11 -3.32 -2.14
N SER A 752 -31.27 -3.99 -2.25
CA SER A 752 -32.16 -4.42 -1.15
C SER A 752 -31.47 -4.82 0.18
N PHE A 753 -31.90 -4.16 1.26
CA PHE A 753 -31.57 -4.41 2.69
C PHE A 753 -31.93 -5.83 3.22
N GLY A 754 -32.29 -6.79 2.36
CA GLY A 754 -32.80 -8.12 2.72
C GLY A 754 -31.73 -9.19 3.06
N ILE A 755 -30.44 -8.87 3.04
CA ILE A 755 -29.34 -9.86 3.11
C ILE A 755 -28.91 -10.22 4.56
N ILE A 756 -29.58 -9.69 5.58
CA ILE A 756 -29.19 -9.93 6.98
C ILE A 756 -29.80 -11.24 7.56
N ILE A 757 -30.76 -11.91 6.91
CA ILE A 757 -31.58 -12.93 7.61
C ILE A 757 -31.44 -14.40 7.16
N GLN A 758 -30.71 -14.78 6.10
CA GLN A 758 -30.62 -16.21 5.73
C GLN A 758 -29.21 -16.72 5.45
N THR A 759 -28.53 -17.11 6.53
CA THR A 759 -27.39 -18.05 6.49
C THR A 759 -27.86 -19.48 6.22
N THR A 760 -26.96 -20.29 5.64
CA THR A 760 -26.95 -21.77 5.57
C THR A 760 -27.99 -22.46 4.66
N HIS A 761 -27.69 -22.71 3.37
CA HIS A 761 -27.78 -24.07 2.75
C HIS A 761 -27.37 -24.17 1.24
N PHE A 762 -27.29 -23.11 0.44
CA PHE A 762 -27.32 -23.26 -1.04
C PHE A 762 -26.00 -23.06 -1.83
N LYS A 763 -24.82 -23.12 -1.18
CA LYS A 763 -23.53 -22.77 -1.82
C LYS A 763 -22.70 -23.91 -2.42
N SER A 764 -23.18 -25.17 -2.50
CA SER A 764 -22.36 -26.27 -3.06
C SER A 764 -22.73 -26.77 -4.46
N ASN A 765 -23.90 -26.43 -5.03
CA ASN A 765 -24.38 -27.09 -6.26
C ASN A 765 -24.45 -26.20 -7.53
N VAL A 766 -24.27 -24.88 -7.43
CA VAL A 766 -24.22 -24.00 -8.62
C VAL A 766 -22.78 -23.80 -9.14
N LEU A 767 -21.78 -24.23 -8.37
CA LEU A 767 -20.34 -24.18 -8.71
C LEU A 767 -19.89 -25.18 -9.79
N LYS A 768 -20.82 -25.90 -10.45
CA LYS A 768 -20.50 -26.96 -11.41
C LYS A 768 -21.02 -26.77 -12.83
N VAL A 769 -21.85 -25.77 -13.15
CA VAL A 769 -22.51 -25.73 -14.47
C VAL A 769 -22.39 -24.41 -15.25
N SER A 770 -21.92 -23.29 -14.67
CA SER A 770 -21.61 -22.07 -15.46
C SER A 770 -20.23 -22.09 -16.13
N ILE A 771 -19.81 -23.29 -16.51
CA ILE A 771 -18.66 -23.57 -17.38
C ILE A 771 -19.09 -23.12 -18.81
N PHE A 772 -18.25 -22.32 -19.47
CA PHE A 772 -18.27 -21.85 -20.89
C PHE A 772 -18.73 -20.38 -21.19
N GLY A 773 -17.77 -19.43 -21.14
CA GLY A 773 -17.84 -18.08 -21.75
C GLY A 773 -16.72 -17.12 -21.26
N HIS A 774 -15.92 -16.52 -22.16
CA HIS A 774 -14.65 -15.79 -21.91
C HIS A 774 -14.70 -14.53 -21.00
N PRO A 775 -13.59 -14.13 -20.32
CA PRO A 775 -13.51 -12.92 -19.48
C PRO A 775 -13.03 -11.66 -20.24
N ASN A 776 -13.72 -10.53 -20.03
CA ASN A 776 -13.63 -9.30 -20.84
C ASN A 776 -12.40 -8.39 -20.54
N ASN A 777 -11.88 -7.72 -21.60
CA ASN A 777 -10.76 -6.75 -21.63
C ASN A 777 -11.21 -5.27 -21.39
N LEU A 778 -10.34 -4.34 -20.99
CA LEU A 778 -10.57 -2.88 -20.86
C LEU A 778 -11.17 -2.26 -22.14
N PHE A 779 -10.71 -2.68 -23.31
CA PHE A 779 -11.29 -2.26 -24.59
C PHE A 779 -12.79 -2.62 -24.73
N GLN A 780 -13.23 -3.76 -24.17
CA GLN A 780 -14.65 -4.18 -24.16
C GLN A 780 -15.49 -3.46 -23.10
N GLN A 781 -14.85 -2.88 -22.08
CA GLN A 781 -15.51 -2.04 -21.09
C GLN A 781 -15.73 -0.61 -21.62
N ILE A 782 -14.77 -0.09 -22.39
CA ILE A 782 -14.82 1.24 -23.03
C ILE A 782 -15.77 1.22 -24.25
N SER A 783 -15.74 0.17 -25.07
CA SER A 783 -16.58 0.11 -26.30
C SER A 783 -18.08 0.04 -26.02
N LYS A 784 -18.49 -0.42 -24.82
CA LYS A 784 -19.90 -0.44 -24.38
C LYS A 784 -20.48 0.97 -24.09
N HIS A 785 -19.65 2.01 -24.05
CA HIS A 785 -20.06 3.36 -23.63
C HIS A 785 -20.01 4.44 -24.72
N LEU A 786 -19.59 4.10 -25.95
CA LEU A 786 -19.44 5.06 -27.05
C LEU A 786 -20.16 4.57 -28.31
N HIS A 787 -21.33 5.16 -28.60
CA HIS A 787 -21.98 5.08 -29.91
C HIS A 787 -21.35 6.11 -30.84
N ILE A 788 -20.37 5.70 -31.64
CA ILE A 788 -19.87 6.50 -32.76
C ILE A 788 -20.74 6.16 -33.99
N LYS A 789 -21.29 7.19 -34.65
CA LYS A 789 -22.12 7.04 -35.86
C LYS A 789 -21.36 6.28 -36.95
N GLU A 790 -21.97 5.22 -37.46
CA GLU A 790 -21.53 4.52 -38.67
C GLU A 790 -21.43 5.50 -39.83
N ILE A 791 -20.24 5.59 -40.44
CA ILE A 791 -20.06 6.18 -41.75
C ILE A 791 -20.37 5.09 -42.77
N THR A 792 -21.54 5.17 -43.38
CA THR A 792 -21.92 4.35 -44.53
C THR A 792 -21.09 4.73 -45.75
N THR A 793 -20.34 3.79 -46.32
CA THR A 793 -20.13 3.69 -47.78
C THR A 793 -19.49 2.35 -48.17
N THR A 794 -20.03 1.76 -49.25
CA THR A 794 -19.50 0.69 -50.13
C THR A 794 -19.33 -0.72 -49.55
N GLU A 795 -19.53 -1.73 -50.40
CA GLU A 795 -19.51 -3.17 -50.05
C GLU A 795 -18.34 -3.52 -49.11
N PRO A 796 -18.59 -4.23 -48.00
CA PRO A 796 -17.57 -4.48 -46.99
C PRO A 796 -16.45 -5.37 -47.56
N PRO A 797 -15.17 -5.04 -47.30
CA PRO A 797 -14.05 -5.85 -47.78
C PRO A 797 -14.11 -7.29 -47.25
N HIS A 798 -13.81 -8.26 -48.11
CA HIS A 798 -13.84 -9.70 -47.80
C HIS A 798 -12.80 -10.16 -46.74
N TYR A 799 -11.81 -9.33 -46.42
CA TYR A 799 -10.70 -9.66 -45.52
C TYR A 799 -10.62 -8.69 -44.32
N CYS A 800 -10.21 -9.21 -43.15
CA CYS A 800 -9.86 -8.41 -41.97
C CYS A 800 -8.43 -8.71 -41.49
N VAL A 801 -7.71 -7.68 -41.07
CA VAL A 801 -6.45 -7.79 -40.33
C VAL A 801 -6.68 -7.43 -38.86
N LEU A 802 -6.52 -8.40 -37.97
CA LEU A 802 -6.57 -8.22 -36.51
C LEU A 802 -5.16 -8.07 -35.97
N TRP A 803 -4.82 -6.88 -35.48
CA TRP A 803 -3.52 -6.57 -34.90
C TRP A 803 -3.59 -6.65 -33.38
N MET A 804 -2.93 -7.67 -32.81
CA MET A 804 -2.87 -7.91 -31.38
C MET A 804 -1.55 -7.36 -30.82
N ALA A 805 -1.58 -6.28 -30.03
CA ALA A 805 -0.37 -5.66 -29.49
C ALA A 805 -0.58 -5.01 -28.12
N PRO A 806 0.48 -4.59 -27.39
CA PRO A 806 0.34 -4.01 -26.07
C PRO A 806 -0.12 -2.54 -26.11
N PHE A 807 -1.18 -2.21 -26.86
CA PHE A 807 -1.65 -0.84 -27.12
C PHE A 807 -1.97 0.00 -25.88
N LEU A 808 -2.22 -0.65 -24.75
CA LEU A 808 -2.52 -0.03 -23.44
C LEU A 808 -1.29 0.07 -22.52
N SER A 809 -0.10 -0.29 -22.98
CA SER A 809 1.17 -0.23 -22.24
C SER A 809 2.00 0.98 -22.66
N GLY A 810 2.83 1.54 -21.77
CA GLY A 810 3.82 2.57 -22.11
C GLY A 810 5.16 2.03 -22.62
N GLY A 811 5.26 0.72 -22.88
CA GLY A 811 6.50 0.04 -23.28
C GLY A 811 6.88 0.24 -24.76
N GLY A 812 8.11 -0.15 -25.12
CA GLY A 812 8.64 -0.01 -26.49
C GLY A 812 7.82 -0.75 -27.55
N TYR A 813 7.34 -1.96 -27.25
CA TYR A 813 6.45 -2.72 -28.14
C TYR A 813 5.10 -2.03 -28.39
N SER A 814 4.60 -1.25 -27.41
CA SER A 814 3.36 -0.48 -27.56
C SER A 814 3.56 0.69 -28.52
N SER A 815 4.59 1.51 -28.27
CA SER A 815 4.90 2.64 -29.15
C SER A 815 5.14 2.18 -30.59
N GLU A 816 5.80 1.04 -30.78
CA GLU A 816 5.99 0.45 -32.10
C GLU A 816 4.68 0.04 -32.76
N ALA A 817 3.81 -0.67 -32.05
CA ALA A 817 2.52 -1.09 -32.57
C ALA A 817 1.68 0.11 -32.99
N TRP A 818 1.68 1.18 -32.20
CA TRP A 818 1.04 2.45 -32.54
C TRP A 818 1.58 3.05 -33.84
N SER A 819 2.90 3.03 -34.06
CA SER A 819 3.48 3.55 -35.31
C SER A 819 3.01 2.77 -36.55
N TYR A 820 2.88 1.45 -36.48
CA TYR A 820 2.28 0.66 -37.59
C TYR A 820 0.80 0.98 -37.81
N ILE A 821 0.02 1.04 -36.73
CA ILE A 821 -1.43 1.29 -36.83
C ILE A 821 -1.72 2.67 -37.41
N LEU A 822 -0.98 3.70 -36.97
CA LEU A 822 -1.13 5.06 -37.51
C LEU A 822 -0.76 5.12 -38.99
N ALA A 823 0.34 4.48 -39.39
CA ALA A 823 0.79 4.40 -40.78
C ALA A 823 -0.26 3.72 -41.68
N LEU A 824 -0.75 2.55 -41.26
CA LEU A 824 -1.76 1.78 -41.99
C LEU A 824 -3.10 2.51 -42.07
N ASN A 825 -3.57 3.09 -40.97
CA ASN A 825 -4.83 3.83 -40.95
C ASN A 825 -4.78 5.08 -41.86
N SER A 826 -3.67 5.82 -41.84
CA SER A 826 -3.46 6.96 -42.74
C SER A 826 -3.51 6.54 -44.21
N TYR A 827 -2.83 5.43 -44.56
CA TYR A 827 -2.84 4.91 -45.92
C TYR A 827 -4.22 4.43 -46.37
N ILE A 828 -4.91 3.66 -45.53
CA ILE A 828 -6.26 3.13 -45.80
C ILE A 828 -7.24 4.28 -46.06
N ASN A 829 -7.22 5.34 -45.25
CA ASN A 829 -8.09 6.50 -45.42
C ASN A 829 -7.80 7.31 -46.70
N LYS A 830 -6.55 7.29 -47.20
CA LYS A 830 -6.18 7.95 -48.47
C LYS A 830 -6.67 7.19 -49.71
N LYS A 831 -6.87 5.86 -49.64
CA LYS A 831 -7.39 5.04 -50.76
C LYS A 831 -8.90 4.81 -50.62
N LYS A 832 -9.69 5.29 -51.60
CA LYS A 832 -11.16 5.25 -51.61
C LYS A 832 -11.81 3.85 -51.54
N ASN A 833 -11.06 2.74 -51.61
CA ASN A 833 -11.62 1.38 -51.53
C ASN A 833 -10.56 0.34 -51.06
N PRO A 834 -10.32 0.15 -49.75
CA PRO A 834 -9.35 -0.81 -49.23
C PRO A 834 -9.86 -2.26 -49.32
N PHE A 835 -9.02 -3.22 -49.73
CA PHE A 835 -9.40 -4.64 -49.87
C PHE A 835 -9.50 -5.40 -48.53
N PHE A 836 -9.06 -4.79 -47.43
CA PHE A 836 -9.20 -5.32 -46.07
C PHE A 836 -9.57 -4.21 -45.07
N LYS A 837 -10.18 -4.60 -43.94
CA LYS A 837 -10.41 -3.73 -42.78
C LYS A 837 -9.42 -4.03 -41.65
N LEU A 838 -9.08 -3.01 -40.86
CA LEU A 838 -8.12 -3.09 -39.75
C LEU A 838 -8.84 -3.12 -38.40
N SER A 839 -8.44 -4.01 -37.51
CA SER A 839 -8.92 -4.07 -36.12
C SER A 839 -7.76 -4.25 -35.16
N ILE A 840 -7.91 -3.79 -33.91
CA ILE A 840 -6.88 -3.90 -32.87
C ILE A 840 -7.39 -4.58 -31.61
N GLU A 841 -6.48 -5.21 -30.88
CA GLU A 841 -6.77 -5.84 -29.59
C GLU A 841 -5.56 -5.77 -28.66
N HIS A 842 -5.81 -5.67 -27.35
CA HIS A 842 -4.72 -5.62 -26.36
C HIS A 842 -4.06 -7.00 -26.22
N HIS A 843 -2.75 -7.05 -26.42
CA HIS A 843 -1.95 -8.27 -26.32
C HIS A 843 -0.54 -8.02 -25.76
N GLY A 844 -0.16 -8.72 -24.69
CA GLY A 844 1.12 -8.55 -24.00
C GLY A 844 1.19 -7.30 -23.10
N ASP A 845 2.13 -7.31 -22.15
CA ASP A 845 2.36 -6.27 -21.13
C ASP A 845 1.20 -5.95 -20.16
N LEU A 846 1.51 -5.11 -19.17
CA LEU A 846 0.55 -4.57 -18.20
C LEU A 846 -0.20 -3.38 -18.81
N GLU A 847 -1.51 -3.30 -18.56
CA GLU A 847 -2.30 -2.09 -18.82
C GLU A 847 -1.82 -0.93 -17.94
N ASN A 848 -1.54 0.23 -18.55
CA ASN A 848 -1.13 1.45 -17.87
C ASN A 848 -2.12 2.58 -18.18
N LEU A 849 -2.99 2.87 -17.21
CA LEU A 849 -4.01 3.92 -17.31
C LEU A 849 -3.41 5.32 -17.48
N GLU A 850 -2.27 5.64 -16.85
CA GLU A 850 -1.61 6.94 -17.01
C GLU A 850 -1.08 7.13 -18.44
N PHE A 851 -0.51 6.07 -19.04
CA PHE A 851 -0.12 6.08 -20.44
C PHE A 851 -1.33 6.29 -21.36
N TRP A 852 -2.41 5.52 -21.14
CA TRP A 852 -3.64 5.64 -21.93
C TRP A 852 -4.25 7.04 -21.83
N GLU A 853 -4.37 7.61 -20.63
CA GLU A 853 -4.87 8.97 -20.42
C GLU A 853 -3.98 10.04 -21.06
N GLY A 854 -2.67 9.78 -21.12
CA GLY A 854 -1.68 10.64 -21.77
C GLY A 854 -1.69 10.59 -23.31
N LEU A 855 -2.36 9.61 -23.92
CA LEU A 855 -2.46 9.54 -25.38
C LEU A 855 -3.33 10.69 -25.95
N PRO A 856 -2.95 11.27 -27.11
CA PRO A 856 -3.78 12.22 -27.82
C PRO A 856 -5.21 11.72 -28.01
N LEU A 857 -6.19 12.63 -27.91
CA LEU A 857 -7.61 12.27 -28.01
C LEU A 857 -7.92 11.54 -29.33
N ASP A 858 -7.32 11.96 -30.43
CA ASP A 858 -7.50 11.33 -31.75
C ASP A 858 -6.95 9.90 -31.80
N MET A 859 -5.83 9.63 -31.13
CA MET A 859 -5.30 8.26 -31.02
C MET A 859 -6.21 7.36 -30.19
N ARG A 860 -6.76 7.88 -29.07
CA ARG A 860 -7.73 7.13 -28.25
C ARG A 860 -9.02 6.85 -29.02
N ASN A 861 -9.55 7.84 -29.74
CA ASN A 861 -10.72 7.70 -30.60
C ASN A 861 -10.48 6.66 -31.70
N LEU A 862 -9.32 6.71 -32.36
CA LEU A 862 -8.93 5.74 -33.37
C LEU A 862 -8.81 4.33 -32.79
N ALA A 863 -8.24 4.17 -31.59
CA ALA A 863 -8.15 2.86 -30.93
C ALA A 863 -9.54 2.27 -30.66
N ILE A 864 -10.47 3.09 -30.18
CA ILE A 864 -11.85 2.68 -29.91
C ILE A 864 -12.54 2.27 -31.22
N GLN A 865 -12.39 3.07 -32.28
CA GLN A 865 -12.93 2.78 -33.61
C GLN A 865 -12.38 1.45 -34.18
N LEU A 866 -11.07 1.23 -34.11
CA LEU A 866 -10.44 0.02 -34.62
C LEU A 866 -10.80 -1.21 -33.78
N HIS A 867 -10.93 -1.08 -32.45
CA HIS A 867 -11.39 -2.17 -31.60
C HIS A 867 -12.86 -2.54 -31.85
N GLN A 868 -13.72 -1.55 -32.12
CA GLN A 868 -15.13 -1.76 -32.47
C GLN A 868 -15.32 -2.33 -33.89
N THR A 869 -14.27 -2.37 -34.71
CA THR A 869 -14.34 -2.93 -36.06
C THR A 869 -14.59 -4.44 -35.98
N GLU A 870 -15.77 -4.89 -36.38
CA GLU A 870 -16.18 -6.29 -36.29
C GLU A 870 -15.33 -7.21 -37.17
N CYS A 871 -14.29 -7.79 -36.59
CA CYS A 871 -13.59 -8.93 -37.18
C CYS A 871 -14.17 -10.21 -36.59
N GLY A 872 -15.31 -10.60 -37.17
CA GLY A 872 -16.15 -11.69 -36.69
C GLY A 872 -15.87 -13.06 -37.30
N PHE A 873 -16.26 -14.09 -36.55
CA PHE A 873 -16.18 -15.52 -36.84
C PHE A 873 -17.32 -16.05 -37.73
N ASN A 874 -17.89 -15.20 -38.58
CA ASN A 874 -18.94 -15.57 -39.53
C ASN A 874 -18.30 -16.06 -40.84
N GLN A 875 -18.92 -17.04 -41.51
CA GLN A 875 -18.39 -17.75 -42.70
C GLN A 875 -18.04 -16.84 -43.92
N THR A 876 -18.30 -15.54 -43.86
CA THR A 876 -18.20 -14.59 -44.97
C THR A 876 -16.95 -13.70 -44.97
N THR A 877 -16.22 -13.55 -43.85
CA THR A 877 -15.02 -12.67 -43.75
C THR A 877 -13.78 -13.46 -43.32
N THR A 878 -12.67 -13.32 -44.05
CA THR A 878 -11.40 -14.01 -43.74
C THR A 878 -10.49 -13.15 -42.86
N THR A 879 -10.08 -13.65 -41.69
CA THR A 879 -9.22 -12.92 -40.73
C THR A 879 -7.76 -13.38 -40.78
N ILE A 880 -6.85 -12.41 -40.94
CA ILE A 880 -5.40 -12.53 -40.76
C ILE A 880 -5.06 -11.91 -39.39
N VAL A 881 -4.32 -12.64 -38.56
CA VAL A 881 -3.94 -12.19 -37.21
C VAL A 881 -2.46 -11.84 -37.17
N ILE A 882 -2.12 -10.67 -36.63
CA ILE A 882 -0.75 -10.27 -36.35
C ILE A 882 -0.58 -10.20 -34.84
N CYS A 883 0.16 -11.15 -34.27
CA CYS A 883 0.62 -11.07 -32.89
C CYS A 883 1.87 -10.20 -32.81
N HIS A 884 1.70 -8.95 -32.44
CA HIS A 884 2.78 -8.01 -32.21
C HIS A 884 3.25 -8.07 -30.76
N SER A 885 3.85 -9.22 -30.45
CA SER A 885 4.77 -9.44 -29.35
C SER A 885 5.48 -10.77 -29.62
N GLU A 886 6.34 -11.20 -28.72
CA GLU A 886 6.95 -12.51 -28.87
C GLU A 886 5.89 -13.64 -28.80
N PRO A 887 5.79 -14.51 -29.84
CA PRO A 887 4.88 -15.66 -29.87
C PRO A 887 4.89 -16.47 -28.57
N GLY A 888 3.79 -16.46 -27.82
CA GLY A 888 3.65 -17.20 -26.57
C GLY A 888 4.58 -16.77 -25.41
N ALA A 889 5.23 -15.60 -25.49
CA ALA A 889 6.02 -14.99 -24.43
C ALA A 889 5.27 -14.91 -23.09
N TRP A 890 3.98 -14.65 -23.22
CA TRP A 890 3.05 -14.48 -22.12
C TRP A 890 2.29 -15.79 -21.88
N TYR A 891 2.96 -16.94 -21.94
CA TYR A 891 2.35 -18.22 -21.61
C TYR A 891 3.17 -18.99 -20.55
N PRO A 892 2.63 -19.22 -19.34
CA PRO A 892 1.33 -18.72 -18.87
C PRO A 892 1.31 -17.18 -18.78
N PRO A 893 0.16 -16.54 -19.04
CA PRO A 893 0.05 -15.08 -19.03
C PRO A 893 0.51 -14.45 -17.72
N LEU A 894 1.49 -13.53 -17.81
CA LEU A 894 1.85 -12.63 -16.72
C LEU A 894 0.77 -11.57 -16.48
N PHE A 895 -0.01 -11.26 -17.53
CA PHE A 895 -1.11 -10.30 -17.56
C PHE A 895 -2.29 -10.92 -18.31
N GLN A 896 -3.53 -10.49 -18.02
CA GLN A 896 -4.71 -10.99 -18.73
C GLN A 896 -4.63 -10.58 -20.20
N THR A 897 -4.28 -11.53 -21.07
CA THR A 897 -4.03 -11.26 -22.48
C THR A 897 -4.50 -12.41 -23.36
N LEU A 898 -4.83 -12.12 -24.62
CA LEU A 898 -5.17 -13.17 -25.58
C LEU A 898 -3.95 -14.06 -25.87
N PRO A 899 -4.12 -15.38 -25.97
CA PRO A 899 -3.03 -16.27 -26.35
C PRO A 899 -2.56 -15.98 -27.77
N CYS A 900 -1.28 -16.24 -28.03
CA CYS A 900 -0.73 -16.21 -29.37
C CYS A 900 0.01 -17.54 -29.65
N PRO A 901 -0.40 -18.33 -30.67
CA PRO A 901 -1.53 -18.11 -31.57
C PRO A 901 -2.89 -18.03 -30.82
N PRO A 902 -3.89 -17.33 -31.36
CA PRO A 902 -5.20 -17.20 -30.72
C PRO A 902 -5.95 -18.53 -30.64
N THR A 903 -6.78 -18.69 -29.60
CA THR A 903 -7.60 -19.90 -29.37
C THR A 903 -8.52 -20.16 -30.57
N GLY A 904 -8.38 -21.32 -31.22
CA GLY A 904 -9.11 -21.68 -32.44
C GLY A 904 -8.30 -21.64 -33.73
N TYR A 905 -7.02 -21.24 -33.67
CA TYR A 905 -6.04 -21.51 -34.72
C TYR A 905 -5.96 -23.03 -34.99
N GLY A 906 -6.00 -23.43 -36.27
CA GLY A 906 -6.10 -24.84 -36.70
C GLY A 906 -7.52 -25.36 -36.98
N ASN A 907 -8.57 -24.71 -36.47
CA ASN A 907 -9.98 -25.11 -36.68
C ASN A 907 -10.68 -24.35 -37.82
N GLY A 908 -9.92 -23.76 -38.76
CA GLY A 908 -10.43 -22.96 -39.88
C GLY A 908 -10.94 -21.55 -39.52
N ARG A 909 -10.84 -21.16 -38.24
CA ARG A 909 -11.39 -19.92 -37.66
C ARG A 909 -10.53 -18.67 -37.92
N PHE A 910 -9.23 -18.85 -38.11
CA PHE A 910 -8.26 -17.84 -38.57
C PHE A 910 -7.49 -18.45 -39.73
N LYS A 911 -7.28 -17.69 -40.81
CA LYS A 911 -6.61 -18.23 -42.01
C LYS A 911 -5.09 -18.20 -41.91
N VAL A 912 -4.54 -17.09 -41.41
CA VAL A 912 -3.10 -16.91 -41.21
C VAL A 912 -2.83 -16.18 -39.89
N VAL A 913 -1.85 -16.66 -39.14
CA VAL A 913 -1.33 -16.07 -37.90
C VAL A 913 0.15 -15.74 -38.08
N ILE A 914 0.46 -14.47 -37.86
CA ILE A 914 1.79 -13.89 -38.04
C ILE A 914 2.36 -13.52 -36.68
N GLY A 915 3.52 -14.05 -36.33
CA GLY A 915 4.27 -13.65 -35.14
C GLY A 915 5.24 -12.51 -35.46
N ARG A 916 5.04 -11.31 -34.91
CA ARG A 916 5.93 -10.17 -35.10
C ARG A 916 6.79 -9.95 -33.85
N THR A 917 8.10 -10.18 -33.96
CA THR A 917 9.02 -10.17 -32.81
C THR A 917 10.46 -9.82 -33.23
N MET A 918 11.32 -9.53 -32.25
CA MET A 918 12.73 -9.18 -32.46
C MET A 918 13.54 -9.43 -31.18
N PHE A 919 14.82 -9.76 -31.33
CA PHE A 919 15.72 -10.16 -30.25
C PHE A 919 17.00 -9.35 -30.32
N GLU A 920 17.43 -8.84 -29.17
CA GLU A 920 18.58 -7.91 -29.07
C GLU A 920 19.91 -8.66 -28.88
N THR A 921 19.95 -9.93 -29.28
CA THR A 921 21.04 -10.89 -29.02
C THR A 921 21.44 -11.66 -30.28
N ASP A 922 22.57 -12.36 -30.22
CA ASP A 922 23.12 -13.16 -31.31
C ASP A 922 22.30 -14.41 -31.71
N ARG A 923 21.33 -14.82 -30.88
CA ARG A 923 20.48 -16.00 -31.12
C ARG A 923 19.08 -15.85 -30.51
N VAL A 924 18.22 -16.77 -30.92
CA VAL A 924 16.90 -17.03 -30.33
C VAL A 924 16.97 -18.38 -29.62
N ASN A 925 16.43 -18.50 -28.40
CA ASN A 925 16.49 -19.79 -27.69
C ASN A 925 15.50 -20.81 -28.26
N GLU A 926 15.75 -22.09 -28.01
CA GLU A 926 15.03 -23.22 -28.61
C GLU A 926 13.51 -23.15 -28.44
N GLU A 927 13.06 -22.73 -27.26
CA GLU A 927 11.63 -22.68 -26.97
C GLU A 927 10.94 -21.54 -27.74
N HIS A 928 11.63 -20.43 -27.98
CA HIS A 928 11.13 -19.35 -28.84
C HIS A 928 11.14 -19.74 -30.32
N VAL A 929 12.16 -20.48 -30.74
CA VAL A 929 12.22 -21.05 -32.09
C VAL A 929 11.02 -21.96 -32.33
N ARG A 930 10.71 -22.84 -31.38
CA ARG A 930 9.53 -23.72 -31.42
C ARG A 930 8.24 -22.92 -31.61
N ARG A 931 8.05 -21.84 -30.85
CA ARG A 931 6.84 -20.99 -30.94
C ARG A 931 6.77 -20.18 -32.23
N CYS A 932 7.89 -19.68 -32.73
CA CYS A 932 7.97 -19.04 -34.05
C CYS A 932 7.57 -20.02 -35.16
N ASN A 933 8.03 -21.27 -35.08
CA ASN A 933 7.68 -22.31 -36.05
C ASN A 933 6.22 -22.78 -35.97
N MET A 934 5.51 -22.50 -34.87
CA MET A 934 4.06 -22.71 -34.76
C MET A 934 3.23 -21.65 -35.49
N MET A 935 3.82 -20.51 -35.87
CA MET A 935 3.14 -19.48 -36.66
C MET A 935 3.14 -19.86 -38.15
N ASP A 936 2.25 -19.25 -38.93
CA ASP A 936 2.28 -19.38 -40.39
C ASP A 936 3.43 -18.55 -40.96
N LEU A 937 3.62 -17.33 -40.43
CA LEU A 937 4.70 -16.42 -40.80
C LEU A 937 5.30 -15.75 -39.56
N VAL A 938 6.56 -15.32 -39.67
CA VAL A 938 7.29 -14.61 -38.62
C VAL A 938 7.84 -13.30 -39.21
N TRP A 939 7.39 -12.17 -38.67
CA TRP A 939 7.87 -10.85 -39.07
C TRP A 939 8.97 -10.38 -38.15
N VAL A 940 10.10 -10.01 -38.73
CA VAL A 940 11.25 -9.44 -38.03
C VAL A 940 11.70 -8.14 -38.71
N PRO A 941 12.27 -7.17 -37.99
CA PRO A 941 12.42 -5.82 -38.53
C PRO A 941 13.66 -5.59 -39.39
N THR A 942 14.67 -6.46 -39.33
CA THR A 942 15.96 -6.20 -39.99
C THR A 942 16.60 -7.46 -40.56
N ASP A 943 17.54 -7.30 -41.49
CA ASP A 943 18.31 -8.41 -42.06
C ASP A 943 19.14 -9.14 -40.98
N PHE A 944 19.60 -8.43 -39.95
CA PHE A 944 20.20 -9.06 -38.78
C PHE A 944 19.25 -10.09 -38.15
N HIS A 945 18.00 -9.70 -37.88
CA HIS A 945 17.04 -10.60 -37.27
C HIS A 945 16.65 -11.76 -38.20
N VAL A 946 16.54 -11.51 -39.51
CA VAL A 946 16.29 -12.58 -40.49
C VAL A 946 17.37 -13.66 -40.37
N ASN A 947 18.64 -13.25 -40.34
CA ASN A 947 19.76 -14.16 -40.22
C ASN A 947 19.77 -14.87 -38.86
N THR A 948 19.62 -14.11 -37.77
CA THR A 948 19.64 -14.64 -36.39
C THR A 948 18.54 -15.68 -36.17
N PHE A 949 17.31 -15.42 -36.61
CA PHE A 949 16.17 -16.34 -36.42
C PHE A 949 16.35 -17.62 -37.25
N ARG A 950 16.79 -17.49 -38.52
CA ARG A 950 17.07 -18.63 -39.39
C ARG A 950 18.18 -19.52 -38.84
N GLN A 951 19.29 -18.91 -38.42
CA GLN A 951 20.42 -19.64 -37.84
C GLN A 951 20.07 -20.31 -36.51
N SER A 952 19.13 -19.75 -35.76
CA SER A 952 18.63 -20.34 -34.52
C SER A 952 17.64 -21.49 -34.73
N GLY A 953 17.18 -21.73 -35.97
CA GLY A 953 16.31 -22.86 -36.32
C GLY A 953 14.85 -22.50 -36.65
N VAL A 954 14.53 -21.22 -36.83
CA VAL A 954 13.21 -20.82 -37.36
C VAL A 954 13.17 -21.09 -38.87
N ASP A 955 12.09 -21.68 -39.35
CA ASP A 955 11.90 -22.04 -40.77
C ASP A 955 12.17 -20.83 -41.69
N PRO A 956 13.18 -20.88 -42.56
CA PRO A 956 13.54 -19.78 -43.44
C PRO A 956 12.40 -19.29 -44.35
N MET A 957 11.47 -20.17 -44.71
CA MET A 957 10.32 -19.84 -45.56
C MET A 957 9.27 -19.02 -44.82
N LYS A 958 9.25 -19.07 -43.48
CA LYS A 958 8.30 -18.33 -42.64
C LYS A 958 8.80 -16.94 -42.25
N VAL A 959 10.12 -16.71 -42.24
CA VAL A 959 10.72 -15.46 -41.77
C VAL A 959 10.69 -14.39 -42.87
N ARG A 960 9.99 -13.28 -42.61
CA ARG A 960 9.92 -12.10 -43.50
C ARG A 960 10.44 -10.85 -42.80
N LYS A 961 11.24 -10.05 -43.52
CA LYS A 961 11.63 -8.72 -43.08
C LYS A 961 10.47 -7.74 -43.28
N ILE A 962 10.04 -7.07 -42.21
CA ILE A 962 9.07 -5.97 -42.23
C ILE A 962 9.61 -4.88 -41.30
N VAL A 963 10.15 -3.82 -41.89
CA VAL A 963 10.80 -2.70 -41.17
C VAL A 963 9.80 -1.88 -40.35
N GLN A 964 10.26 -1.08 -39.40
CA GLN A 964 9.36 -0.24 -38.58
C GLN A 964 9.20 1.18 -39.15
N PRO A 965 8.00 1.77 -39.05
CA PRO A 965 7.76 3.14 -39.48
C PRO A 965 8.34 4.15 -38.49
N VAL A 966 8.90 5.24 -39.03
CA VAL A 966 9.42 6.39 -38.27
C VAL A 966 8.52 7.59 -38.52
N ASP A 967 8.00 8.21 -37.45
CA ASP A 967 7.11 9.36 -37.56
C ASP A 967 7.86 10.65 -37.90
N LEU A 968 8.02 10.92 -39.19
CA LEU A 968 8.77 12.05 -39.73
C LEU A 968 8.04 13.39 -39.61
N GLU A 969 6.72 13.37 -39.36
CA GLU A 969 5.94 14.58 -39.12
C GLU A 969 6.08 15.06 -37.69
N PHE A 970 6.11 14.12 -36.74
CA PHE A 970 6.36 14.38 -35.33
C PHE A 970 7.83 14.71 -35.08
N PHE A 971 8.76 13.92 -35.62
CA PHE A 971 10.19 14.18 -35.56
C PHE A 971 10.63 15.03 -36.77
N ASP A 972 10.15 16.28 -36.82
CA ASP A 972 10.51 17.25 -37.85
C ASP A 972 11.33 18.42 -37.25
N PRO A 973 12.63 18.53 -37.58
CA PRO A 973 13.49 19.60 -37.06
C PRO A 973 13.11 20.99 -37.58
N SER A 974 12.21 21.12 -38.57
CA SER A 974 11.72 22.40 -39.09
C SER A 974 10.49 22.95 -38.35
N LYS A 975 9.80 22.11 -37.57
CA LYS A 975 8.54 22.47 -36.88
C LYS A 975 8.72 22.84 -35.41
N VAL A 976 9.92 22.69 -34.86
CA VAL A 976 10.17 22.81 -33.42
C VAL A 976 11.40 23.65 -33.10
N ASP A 977 11.28 24.44 -32.03
CA ASP A 977 12.40 25.17 -31.44
C ASP A 977 13.19 24.27 -30.47
N PRO A 978 14.52 24.44 -30.37
CA PRO A 978 15.36 23.67 -29.45
C PRO A 978 14.91 23.86 -28.00
N LEU A 979 14.92 22.77 -27.24
CA LEU A 979 14.62 22.79 -25.80
C LEU A 979 15.77 23.41 -25.00
N ASP A 980 15.45 24.15 -23.94
CA ASP A 980 16.45 24.73 -23.03
C ASP A 980 17.00 23.63 -22.10
N LEU A 981 18.04 22.92 -22.54
CA LEU A 981 18.61 21.77 -21.83
C LEU A 981 19.09 22.10 -20.40
N PRO A 982 19.79 23.23 -20.14
CA PRO A 982 20.13 23.64 -18.78
C PRO A 982 18.94 23.76 -17.83
N SER A 983 17.76 24.16 -18.32
CA SER A 983 16.57 24.33 -17.47
C SER A 983 15.94 23.01 -16.98
N ILE A 984 16.20 21.91 -17.67
CA ILE A 984 15.58 20.59 -17.42
C ILE A 984 16.56 19.52 -16.95
N SER A 985 17.84 19.86 -16.82
CA SER A 985 18.91 18.91 -16.50
C SER A 985 19.65 19.31 -15.22
N SER A 986 20.30 18.33 -14.62
CA SER A 986 21.15 18.51 -13.45
C SER A 986 22.59 18.19 -13.81
N LEU A 987 23.52 19.09 -13.51
CA LEU A 987 24.96 18.85 -13.65
C LEU A 987 25.40 17.82 -12.61
N VAL A 988 26.02 16.73 -13.06
CA VAL A 988 26.46 15.60 -12.21
C VAL A 988 27.97 15.60 -12.01
N LEU A 989 28.73 15.87 -13.07
CA LEU A 989 30.19 15.87 -13.06
C LEU A 989 30.70 17.03 -13.92
N GLY A 990 31.87 17.58 -13.59
CA GLY A 990 32.46 18.73 -14.29
C GLY A 990 32.03 20.08 -13.70
N SER A 991 32.36 21.16 -14.40
CA SER A 991 31.98 22.53 -14.01
C SER A 991 31.34 23.26 -15.19
N ASP A 992 30.26 23.99 -14.93
CA ASP A 992 29.70 24.95 -15.90
C ASP A 992 30.72 26.06 -16.13
N MET A 993 31.44 25.98 -17.25
CA MET A 993 32.25 27.11 -17.70
C MET A 993 31.29 28.16 -18.26
N LEU A 994 31.20 29.31 -17.57
CA LEU A 994 30.54 30.54 -18.01
C LEU A 994 31.29 31.20 -19.21
N ASN A 995 31.71 30.41 -20.20
CA ASN A 995 32.23 30.96 -21.44
C ASN A 995 31.06 31.38 -22.33
N SER A 996 31.13 32.57 -22.92
CA SER A 996 30.12 33.13 -23.81
C SER A 996 29.94 32.38 -25.15
N GLU A 997 30.65 31.25 -25.34
CA GLU A 997 30.64 30.45 -26.55
C GLU A 997 29.73 29.23 -26.42
N LYS A 998 28.95 28.94 -27.48
CA LYS A 998 28.01 27.83 -27.52
C LYS A 998 28.72 26.48 -27.34
N GLN A 999 28.39 25.75 -26.28
CA GLN A 999 28.87 24.39 -25.99
C GLN A 999 28.40 23.39 -27.06
N PHE A 1000 29.24 22.41 -27.40
CA PHE A 1000 28.86 21.29 -28.28
C PHE A 1000 28.16 20.17 -27.49
N VAL A 1001 26.94 19.81 -27.88
CA VAL A 1001 26.06 18.93 -27.10
C VAL A 1001 25.98 17.52 -27.67
N PHE A 1002 26.42 16.53 -26.89
CA PHE A 1002 26.12 15.13 -27.10
C PHE A 1002 24.87 14.72 -26.33
N LEU A 1003 23.89 14.12 -27.01
CA LEU A 1003 22.66 13.58 -26.40
C LEU A 1003 22.66 12.05 -26.43
N SER A 1004 22.19 11.45 -25.34
CA SER A 1004 21.87 10.03 -25.28
C SER A 1004 20.53 9.81 -24.56
N VAL A 1005 19.65 9.03 -25.19
CA VAL A 1005 18.31 8.70 -24.66
C VAL A 1005 18.21 7.18 -24.55
N PHE A 1006 18.14 6.67 -23.32
CA PHE A 1006 18.12 5.22 -23.10
C PHE A 1006 17.53 4.83 -21.74
N LYS A 1007 17.11 3.56 -21.65
CA LYS A 1007 16.76 2.90 -20.40
C LYS A 1007 18.04 2.51 -19.65
N TRP A 1008 18.23 2.87 -18.38
CA TRP A 1008 19.42 2.56 -17.57
C TRP A 1008 19.64 1.05 -17.35
N GLU A 1009 20.14 0.36 -18.38
CA GLU A 1009 20.43 -1.07 -18.43
C GLU A 1009 21.82 -1.28 -19.03
N TYR A 1010 22.56 -2.28 -18.53
CA TYR A 1010 23.91 -2.57 -19.01
C TYR A 1010 23.98 -2.80 -20.53
N ARG A 1011 22.94 -3.39 -21.12
CA ARG A 1011 22.79 -3.54 -22.58
C ARG A 1011 22.90 -2.22 -23.34
N LYS A 1012 22.43 -1.10 -22.77
CA LYS A 1012 22.43 0.21 -23.44
C LYS A 1012 23.82 0.85 -23.53
N GLY A 1013 24.84 0.24 -22.91
CA GLY A 1013 26.24 0.67 -23.05
C GLY A 1013 26.57 2.00 -22.37
N TRP A 1014 25.83 2.37 -21.31
CA TRP A 1014 26.06 3.62 -20.59
C TRP A 1014 27.47 3.71 -20.01
N ASP A 1015 28.06 2.58 -19.59
CA ASP A 1015 29.43 2.45 -19.09
C ASP A 1015 30.47 2.74 -20.20
N VAL A 1016 30.24 2.22 -21.41
CA VAL A 1016 31.07 2.48 -22.59
C VAL A 1016 30.99 3.95 -22.98
N LEU A 1017 29.79 4.54 -22.97
CA LEU A 1017 29.57 5.95 -23.28
C LEU A 1017 30.32 6.86 -22.31
N LEU A 1018 30.11 6.65 -20.99
CA LEU A 1018 30.77 7.45 -19.95
C LEU A 1018 32.30 7.32 -20.02
N ARG A 1019 32.82 6.10 -20.14
CA ARG A 1019 34.27 5.85 -20.24
C ARG A 1019 34.88 6.51 -21.47
N SER A 1020 34.19 6.46 -22.60
CA SER A 1020 34.69 7.07 -23.84
C SER A 1020 34.69 8.59 -23.73
N TYR A 1021 33.59 9.18 -23.25
CA TYR A 1021 33.47 10.62 -23.10
C TYR A 1021 34.49 11.19 -22.10
N LEU A 1022 34.66 10.55 -20.94
CA LEU A 1022 35.55 11.04 -19.89
C LEU A 1022 37.04 10.88 -20.22
N ASN A 1023 37.41 9.87 -20.99
CA ASN A 1023 38.78 9.71 -21.48
C ASN A 1023 39.13 10.68 -22.60
N GLU A 1024 38.15 11.05 -23.44
CA GLU A 1024 38.38 11.89 -24.61
C GLU A 1024 38.33 13.38 -24.29
N PHE A 1025 37.41 13.80 -23.40
CA PHE A 1025 37.12 15.21 -23.15
C PHE A 1025 37.40 15.66 -21.72
N SER A 1026 37.82 16.91 -21.61
CA SER A 1026 38.14 17.61 -20.38
C SER A 1026 37.35 18.93 -20.27
N GLY A 1027 37.47 19.62 -19.13
CA GLY A 1027 36.75 20.88 -18.89
C GLY A 1027 37.07 22.04 -19.86
N VAL A 1028 38.11 21.93 -20.68
CA VAL A 1028 38.49 22.95 -21.68
C VAL A 1028 37.94 22.68 -23.08
N ASP A 1029 37.36 21.51 -23.32
CA ASP A 1029 36.88 21.12 -24.66
C ASP A 1029 35.53 21.76 -25.04
N ASN A 1030 34.87 22.48 -24.14
CA ASN A 1030 33.55 23.10 -24.36
C ASN A 1030 32.49 22.13 -24.94
N VAL A 1031 32.46 20.90 -24.42
CA VAL A 1031 31.47 19.86 -24.74
C VAL A 1031 30.57 19.56 -23.55
N GLY A 1032 29.35 19.07 -23.78
CA GLY A 1032 28.44 18.61 -22.74
C GLY A 1032 27.73 17.31 -23.11
N LEU A 1033 27.69 16.34 -22.20
CA LEU A 1033 26.97 15.08 -22.38
C LEU A 1033 25.65 15.09 -21.61
N TYR A 1034 24.52 15.03 -22.32
CA TYR A 1034 23.18 15.02 -21.74
C TYR A 1034 22.56 13.63 -21.82
N LEU A 1035 22.12 13.12 -20.67
CA LEU A 1035 21.57 11.77 -20.52
C LEU A 1035 20.09 11.85 -20.09
N LEU A 1036 19.18 11.44 -20.97
CA LEU A 1036 17.77 11.24 -20.63
C LEU A 1036 17.49 9.78 -20.31
N THR A 1037 17.19 9.49 -19.05
CA THR A 1037 17.16 8.10 -18.54
C THR A 1037 15.93 7.78 -17.67
N ASN A 1038 15.10 8.76 -17.28
CA ASN A 1038 14.02 8.55 -16.30
C ASN A 1038 12.68 8.04 -16.89
N ALA A 1039 12.44 8.11 -18.20
CA ALA A 1039 11.11 7.85 -18.77
C ALA A 1039 10.56 6.41 -18.57
N TYR A 1040 11.37 5.46 -18.07
CA TYR A 1040 11.03 4.03 -18.03
C TYR A 1040 11.45 3.29 -16.74
N HIS A 1041 11.69 3.98 -15.62
CA HIS A 1041 12.27 3.37 -14.40
C HIS A 1041 11.51 3.65 -13.09
N SER A 1042 11.70 2.74 -12.14
CA SER A 1042 11.31 2.86 -10.72
C SER A 1042 12.42 3.40 -9.81
N ASP A 1043 13.58 3.73 -10.39
CA ASP A 1043 14.79 4.22 -9.72
C ASP A 1043 15.07 5.65 -10.22
N GLY A 1044 15.58 6.51 -9.35
CA GLY A 1044 15.77 7.94 -9.64
C GLY A 1044 17.18 8.47 -9.34
N ASP A 1045 18.10 7.61 -8.89
CA ASP A 1045 19.43 8.04 -8.44
C ASP A 1045 20.53 7.84 -9.50
N PHE A 1046 20.29 8.31 -10.72
CA PHE A 1046 21.24 8.14 -11.83
C PHE A 1046 22.50 9.01 -11.66
N ALA A 1047 22.38 10.16 -11.00
CA ALA A 1047 23.51 11.04 -10.71
C ALA A 1047 24.57 10.34 -9.84
N ASN A 1048 24.16 9.72 -8.73
CA ASN A 1048 25.10 9.01 -7.87
C ASN A 1048 25.74 7.81 -8.58
N LYS A 1049 24.99 7.07 -9.42
CA LYS A 1049 25.56 5.95 -10.19
C LYS A 1049 26.67 6.38 -11.14
N ILE A 1050 26.56 7.56 -11.75
CA ILE A 1050 27.62 8.11 -12.60
C ILE A 1050 28.84 8.46 -11.75
N VAL A 1051 28.63 9.10 -10.59
CA VAL A 1051 29.72 9.44 -9.67
C VAL A 1051 30.43 8.19 -9.15
N GLU A 1052 29.68 7.20 -8.67
CA GLU A 1052 30.20 5.90 -8.23
C GLU A 1052 30.97 5.19 -9.34
N TYR A 1053 30.44 5.18 -10.57
CA TYR A 1053 31.16 4.60 -11.70
C TYR A 1053 32.51 5.28 -11.95
N VAL A 1054 32.58 6.60 -11.84
CA VAL A 1054 33.84 7.35 -12.02
C VAL A 1054 34.81 7.08 -10.87
N GLU A 1055 34.32 7.05 -9.63
CA GLU A 1055 35.12 6.75 -8.43
C GLU A 1055 35.69 5.33 -8.43
N ASP A 1056 34.92 4.35 -8.92
CA ASP A 1056 35.30 2.94 -8.99
C ASP A 1056 36.10 2.59 -10.26
N SER A 1057 36.19 3.50 -11.23
CA SER A 1057 36.93 3.29 -12.47
C SER A 1057 38.41 3.66 -12.34
N ASP A 1058 39.23 3.07 -13.20
CA ASP A 1058 40.63 3.39 -13.44
C ASP A 1058 40.83 4.65 -14.30
N LEU A 1059 39.90 5.61 -14.24
CA LEU A 1059 39.93 6.83 -15.05
C LEU A 1059 40.83 7.88 -14.40
N ASP A 1060 41.85 8.33 -15.14
CA ASP A 1060 42.71 9.43 -14.70
C ASP A 1060 42.00 10.78 -14.85
N LYS A 1061 41.89 11.54 -13.76
CA LYS A 1061 41.27 12.86 -13.78
C LYS A 1061 42.11 13.84 -14.62
N PRO A 1062 41.54 14.49 -15.65
CA PRO A 1062 42.25 15.47 -16.46
C PRO A 1062 42.72 16.66 -15.62
N VAL A 1063 43.89 17.22 -15.98
CA VAL A 1063 44.47 18.41 -15.32
C VAL A 1063 43.49 19.59 -15.32
N ASN A 1064 42.71 19.72 -16.39
CA ASN A 1064 41.73 20.79 -16.59
C ASN A 1064 40.32 20.44 -16.08
N GLY A 1065 40.17 19.40 -15.26
CA GLY A 1065 38.89 18.93 -14.74
C GLY A 1065 38.09 18.09 -15.75
N TRP A 1066 37.03 17.46 -15.25
CA TRP A 1066 36.11 16.65 -16.06
C TRP A 1066 35.27 17.52 -16.99
N ALA A 1067 35.05 17.06 -18.22
CA ALA A 1067 34.01 17.62 -19.09
C ALA A 1067 32.62 17.42 -18.46
N PRO A 1068 31.68 18.37 -18.62
CA PRO A 1068 30.41 18.33 -17.93
C PRO A 1068 29.49 17.20 -18.42
N ILE A 1069 28.83 16.54 -17.47
CA ILE A 1069 27.80 15.52 -17.69
C ILE A 1069 26.53 15.96 -16.99
N TYR A 1070 25.41 15.98 -17.73
CA TYR A 1070 24.11 16.37 -17.26
C TYR A 1070 23.13 15.21 -17.33
N VAL A 1071 22.31 15.06 -16.30
CA VAL A 1071 21.22 14.07 -16.27
C VAL A 1071 19.88 14.80 -16.30
N ILE A 1072 19.03 14.39 -17.24
CA ILE A 1072 17.63 14.80 -17.31
C ILE A 1072 16.82 13.74 -16.56
N ASP A 1073 16.62 13.97 -15.26
CA ASP A 1073 15.86 13.10 -14.35
C ASP A 1073 14.38 13.53 -14.21
N GLY A 1074 13.96 14.59 -14.89
CA GLY A 1074 12.56 15.00 -15.00
C GLY A 1074 11.78 14.20 -16.06
N HIS A 1075 10.46 14.14 -15.93
CA HIS A 1075 9.60 13.64 -17.02
C HIS A 1075 9.63 14.66 -18.18
N VAL A 1076 10.10 14.23 -19.35
CA VAL A 1076 10.00 15.00 -20.59
C VAL A 1076 8.70 14.59 -21.27
N ALA A 1077 7.79 15.53 -21.46
CA ALA A 1077 6.53 15.26 -22.15
C ALA A 1077 6.82 14.78 -23.58
N GLN A 1078 6.02 13.85 -24.12
CA GLN A 1078 6.26 13.28 -25.44
C GLN A 1078 6.40 14.36 -26.52
N VAL A 1079 5.55 15.40 -26.47
CA VAL A 1079 5.57 16.56 -27.37
C VAL A 1079 6.88 17.37 -27.36
N ASP A 1080 7.67 17.28 -26.29
CA ASP A 1080 8.95 17.96 -26.15
C ASP A 1080 10.14 17.10 -26.63
N LEU A 1081 9.94 15.81 -26.95
CA LEU A 1081 11.02 14.94 -27.43
C LEU A 1081 11.69 15.44 -28.73
N PRO A 1082 10.96 15.89 -29.77
CA PRO A 1082 11.61 16.49 -30.95
C PRO A 1082 12.44 17.73 -30.58
N ARG A 1083 11.97 18.55 -29.62
CA ARG A 1083 12.69 19.74 -29.14
C ARG A 1083 13.99 19.38 -28.42
N LEU A 1084 13.99 18.26 -27.68
CA LEU A 1084 15.19 17.70 -27.04
C LEU A 1084 16.24 17.31 -28.06
N TYR A 1085 15.88 16.52 -29.08
CA TYR A 1085 16.80 16.16 -30.16
C TYR A 1085 17.29 17.40 -30.92
N LYS A 1086 16.42 18.38 -31.18
CA LYS A 1086 16.79 19.64 -31.86
C LYS A 1086 17.83 20.46 -31.09
N ALA A 1087 17.89 20.34 -29.77
CA ALA A 1087 18.85 21.04 -28.93
C ALA A 1087 20.25 20.41 -28.90
N ALA A 1088 20.41 19.18 -29.41
CA ALA A 1088 21.68 18.48 -29.46
C ALA A 1088 22.45 18.77 -30.77
N ASP A 1089 23.77 18.63 -30.74
CA ASP A 1089 24.62 18.70 -31.93
C ASP A 1089 24.95 17.30 -32.48
N ALA A 1090 24.98 16.28 -31.62
CA ALA A 1090 25.16 14.87 -32.01
C ALA A 1090 24.44 13.90 -31.06
N PHE A 1091 24.04 12.75 -31.58
CA PHE A 1091 23.45 11.66 -30.79
C PHE A 1091 24.44 10.49 -30.69
N ALA A 1092 24.63 9.98 -29.47
CA ALA A 1092 25.59 8.93 -29.16
C ALA A 1092 24.96 7.84 -28.28
N LEU A 1093 24.92 6.60 -28.77
CA LEU A 1093 24.40 5.46 -28.01
C LEU A 1093 25.15 4.17 -28.37
N PRO A 1094 26.21 3.80 -27.64
CA PRO A 1094 27.00 2.59 -27.89
C PRO A 1094 26.31 1.36 -27.29
N SER A 1095 25.06 1.09 -27.68
CA SER A 1095 24.31 -0.06 -27.17
C SER A 1095 24.95 -1.38 -27.61
N ARG A 1096 25.00 -2.35 -26.70
CA ARG A 1096 25.54 -3.70 -26.93
C ARG A 1096 24.62 -4.57 -27.81
N GLY A 1097 23.34 -4.22 -27.87
CA GLY A 1097 22.35 -4.81 -28.76
C GLY A 1097 21.04 -4.02 -28.72
N GLU A 1098 20.32 -3.95 -29.84
CA GLU A 1098 19.04 -3.27 -30.00
C GLU A 1098 18.14 -4.05 -30.98
N GLY A 1099 16.83 -4.08 -30.70
CA GLY A 1099 15.86 -4.69 -31.61
C GLY A 1099 15.63 -3.79 -32.83
N TRP A 1100 15.17 -2.57 -32.59
CA TRP A 1100 15.11 -1.52 -33.64
C TRP A 1100 15.87 -0.26 -33.29
N GLY A 1101 16.06 0.05 -32.00
CA GLY A 1101 16.80 1.23 -31.59
C GLY A 1101 16.05 2.54 -31.86
N ARG A 1102 14.78 2.65 -31.40
CA ARG A 1102 13.92 3.84 -31.63
C ARG A 1102 14.62 5.19 -31.39
N PRO A 1103 15.34 5.43 -30.27
CA PRO A 1103 16.04 6.70 -30.08
C PRO A 1103 17.06 7.05 -31.17
N ILE A 1104 17.64 6.03 -31.80
CA ILE A 1104 18.62 6.19 -32.88
C ILE A 1104 17.93 6.70 -34.14
N VAL A 1105 16.82 6.07 -34.55
CA VAL A 1105 16.06 6.51 -35.74
C VAL A 1105 15.32 7.83 -35.52
N GLU A 1106 14.92 8.14 -34.29
CA GLU A 1106 14.38 9.45 -33.90
C GLU A 1106 15.45 10.55 -34.06
N ALA A 1107 16.69 10.30 -33.62
CA ALA A 1107 17.81 11.21 -33.84
C ALA A 1107 18.15 11.39 -35.33
N MET A 1108 18.17 10.30 -36.11
CA MET A 1108 18.37 10.37 -37.57
C MET A 1108 17.24 11.15 -38.24
N ALA A 1109 15.99 10.94 -37.83
CA ALA A 1109 14.84 11.72 -38.31
C ALA A 1109 15.01 13.21 -38.00
N MET A 1110 15.51 13.56 -36.82
CA MET A 1110 15.79 14.95 -36.42
C MET A 1110 17.04 15.56 -37.07
N SER A 1111 17.62 14.90 -38.09
CA SER A 1111 18.83 15.31 -38.81
C SER A 1111 20.08 15.39 -37.92
N LEU A 1112 20.14 14.64 -36.81
CA LEU A 1112 21.34 14.59 -35.98
C LEU A 1112 22.37 13.60 -36.56
N PRO A 1113 23.68 13.91 -36.49
CA PRO A 1113 24.72 12.90 -36.68
C PRO A 1113 24.63 11.87 -35.55
N VAL A 1114 24.68 10.59 -35.92
CA VAL A 1114 24.50 9.46 -35.00
C VAL A 1114 25.77 8.64 -34.90
N ILE A 1115 26.22 8.37 -33.67
CA ILE A 1115 27.27 7.41 -33.32
C ILE A 1115 26.63 6.26 -32.55
N THR A 1116 26.64 5.05 -33.11
CA THR A 1116 26.08 3.87 -32.44
C THR A 1116 26.69 2.58 -32.97
N THR A 1117 26.64 1.53 -32.16
CA THR A 1117 27.25 0.23 -32.44
C THR A 1117 26.71 -0.37 -33.74
N ASN A 1118 27.61 -0.75 -34.64
CA ASN A 1118 27.27 -1.37 -35.92
C ASN A 1118 26.97 -2.87 -35.76
N TRP A 1119 25.98 -3.20 -34.94
CA TRP A 1119 25.56 -4.57 -34.66
C TRP A 1119 24.08 -4.62 -34.29
N SER A 1120 23.42 -5.76 -34.46
CA SER A 1120 21.97 -5.97 -34.23
C SER A 1120 21.06 -5.07 -35.09
N GLY A 1121 19.90 -4.64 -34.59
CA GLY A 1121 18.91 -3.82 -35.29
C GLY A 1121 19.47 -2.61 -36.05
N PRO A 1122 20.36 -1.79 -35.46
CA PRO A 1122 20.90 -0.60 -36.12
C PRO A 1122 21.58 -0.83 -37.47
N THR A 1123 22.06 -2.04 -37.75
CA THR A 1123 22.67 -2.39 -39.04
C THR A 1123 21.73 -2.20 -40.25
N GLU A 1124 20.41 -2.14 -40.05
CA GLU A 1124 19.44 -1.91 -41.13
C GLU A 1124 19.52 -0.50 -41.74
N TYR A 1125 19.90 0.49 -40.93
CA TYR A 1125 19.86 1.90 -41.31
C TYR A 1125 21.19 2.64 -41.14
N LEU A 1126 22.15 2.10 -40.38
CA LEU A 1126 23.49 2.67 -40.28
C LEU A 1126 24.33 2.40 -41.53
N ARG A 1127 24.86 3.46 -42.11
CA ARG A 1127 25.85 3.41 -43.19
C ARG A 1127 26.94 4.44 -42.95
N ASN A 1128 28.14 4.19 -43.47
CA ASN A 1128 29.26 5.12 -43.33
C ASN A 1128 28.96 6.50 -43.92
N GLU A 1129 28.06 6.60 -44.89
CA GLU A 1129 27.74 7.88 -45.53
C GLU A 1129 26.69 8.68 -44.76
N ASN A 1130 25.85 8.04 -43.94
CA ASN A 1130 24.71 8.67 -43.25
C ASN A 1130 24.89 8.76 -41.72
N SER A 1131 25.90 8.10 -41.17
CA SER A 1131 26.12 7.98 -39.71
C SER A 1131 27.59 7.68 -39.42
N TYR A 1132 27.90 7.40 -38.15
CA TYR A 1132 29.20 6.96 -37.67
C TYR A 1132 29.06 5.58 -37.01
N PRO A 1133 29.11 4.48 -37.80
CA PRO A 1133 28.97 3.14 -37.28
C PRO A 1133 30.16 2.77 -36.37
N LEU A 1134 29.89 2.51 -35.10
CA LEU A 1134 30.89 2.16 -34.10
C LEU A 1134 31.20 0.65 -34.17
N PRO A 1135 32.47 0.24 -34.41
CA PRO A 1135 32.86 -1.17 -34.39
C PRO A 1135 32.86 -1.75 -32.97
N PHE A 1136 32.84 -3.07 -32.88
CA PHE A 1136 32.88 -3.82 -31.61
C PHE A 1136 34.10 -4.77 -31.53
N ARG A 1137 34.60 -4.94 -30.31
CA ARG A 1137 35.69 -5.82 -29.80
C ARG A 1137 35.65 -7.30 -30.13
N GLY A 1138 34.42 -7.80 -30.12
CA GLY A 1138 34.08 -9.17 -29.74
C GLY A 1138 32.70 -9.20 -29.07
N MET A 1139 32.37 -10.32 -28.46
CA MET A 1139 31.04 -10.57 -27.90
C MET A 1139 31.12 -10.81 -26.39
N SER A 1140 30.16 -10.28 -25.63
CA SER A 1140 30.02 -10.48 -24.19
C SER A 1140 28.77 -11.29 -23.87
N GLU A 1141 28.90 -12.29 -22.99
CA GLU A 1141 27.77 -13.12 -22.58
C GLU A 1141 26.80 -12.32 -21.69
N VAL A 1142 25.51 -12.47 -21.96
CA VAL A 1142 24.44 -11.98 -21.11
C VAL A 1142 24.41 -12.81 -19.83
N LYS A 1143 24.73 -12.20 -18.69
CA LYS A 1143 24.89 -12.91 -17.41
C LYS A 1143 23.58 -13.14 -16.65
N GLU A 1144 22.57 -12.32 -16.92
CA GLU A 1144 21.32 -12.25 -16.14
C GLU A 1144 20.11 -11.97 -17.06
N GLY A 1145 18.91 -12.31 -16.60
CA GLY A 1145 17.67 -12.08 -17.36
C GLY A 1145 17.28 -13.20 -18.34
N PRO A 1146 16.22 -13.00 -19.14
CA PRO A 1146 15.65 -14.04 -20.01
C PRO A 1146 16.56 -14.46 -21.17
N PHE A 1147 17.59 -13.67 -21.46
CA PHE A 1147 18.58 -13.95 -22.51
C PHE A 1147 19.91 -14.47 -21.95
N LYS A 1148 19.94 -14.94 -20.69
CA LYS A 1148 21.17 -15.47 -20.08
C LYS A 1148 21.81 -16.56 -20.96
N GLY A 1149 23.10 -16.43 -21.21
CA GLY A 1149 23.86 -17.33 -22.09
C GLY A 1149 23.86 -16.94 -23.57
N HIS A 1150 23.07 -15.93 -23.96
CA HIS A 1150 23.21 -15.30 -25.28
C HIS A 1150 24.38 -14.33 -25.28
N MET A 1151 24.72 -13.79 -26.45
CA MET A 1151 25.82 -12.86 -26.62
C MET A 1151 25.32 -11.49 -27.09
N TRP A 1152 25.94 -10.44 -26.53
CA TRP A 1152 25.86 -9.06 -27.01
C TRP A 1152 27.19 -8.63 -27.64
N ALA A 1153 27.17 -7.62 -28.51
CA ALA A 1153 28.39 -6.99 -29.00
C ALA A 1153 29.04 -6.16 -27.88
N GLU A 1154 30.37 -6.13 -27.83
CA GLU A 1154 31.11 -5.28 -26.91
C GLU A 1154 31.69 -4.06 -27.68
N PRO A 1155 31.05 -2.88 -27.60
CA PRO A 1155 31.43 -1.72 -28.41
C PRO A 1155 32.85 -1.23 -28.07
N CYS A 1156 33.58 -0.79 -29.09
CA CYS A 1156 34.98 -0.40 -28.94
C CYS A 1156 35.11 1.00 -28.30
N VAL A 1157 35.45 1.07 -27.01
CA VAL A 1157 35.70 2.33 -26.27
C VAL A 1157 36.68 3.25 -27.02
N ALA A 1158 37.82 2.72 -27.48
CA ALA A 1158 38.84 3.52 -28.17
C ALA A 1158 38.34 4.13 -29.50
N MET A 1159 37.48 3.40 -30.22
CA MET A 1159 36.91 3.95 -31.47
C MET A 1159 35.78 4.95 -31.16
N MET A 1160 35.02 4.73 -30.09
CA MET A 1160 33.99 5.66 -29.65
C MET A 1160 34.60 7.03 -29.31
N GLN A 1161 35.73 7.05 -28.59
CA GLN A 1161 36.51 8.26 -28.31
C GLN A 1161 36.85 9.02 -29.60
N LEU A 1162 37.50 8.32 -30.55
CA LEU A 1162 37.89 8.89 -31.84
C LEU A 1162 36.69 9.43 -32.64
N LEU A 1163 35.57 8.69 -32.66
CA LEU A 1163 34.37 9.12 -33.37
C LEU A 1163 33.71 10.35 -32.71
N MET A 1164 33.63 10.39 -31.37
CA MET A 1164 33.09 11.54 -30.66
C MET A 1164 33.95 12.79 -30.93
N ARG A 1165 35.28 12.68 -30.83
CA ARG A 1165 36.19 13.78 -31.17
C ARG A 1165 36.04 14.20 -32.62
N HIS A 1166 36.00 13.25 -33.55
CA HIS A 1166 35.86 13.52 -34.98
C HIS A 1166 34.58 14.29 -35.31
N VAL A 1167 33.44 13.88 -34.74
CA VAL A 1167 32.14 14.54 -34.93
C VAL A 1167 32.15 15.98 -34.41
N MET A 1168 32.75 16.19 -33.23
CA MET A 1168 32.89 17.53 -32.64
C MET A 1168 33.84 18.43 -33.46
N SER A 1169 34.97 17.90 -33.92
CA SER A 1169 35.97 18.66 -34.68
C SER A 1169 35.56 18.91 -36.14
N ASN A 1170 34.63 18.14 -36.69
CA ASN A 1170 34.17 18.24 -38.09
C ASN A 1170 32.65 18.47 -38.18
N PRO A 1171 32.10 19.56 -37.61
CA PRO A 1171 30.66 19.77 -37.51
C PRO A 1171 29.96 19.93 -38.87
N GLY A 1172 30.69 20.38 -39.90
CA GLY A 1172 30.18 20.46 -41.28
C GLY A 1172 29.90 19.08 -41.87
N GLU A 1173 30.85 18.16 -41.75
CA GLU A 1173 30.69 16.75 -42.17
C GLU A 1173 29.55 16.09 -41.38
N ALA A 1174 29.55 16.29 -40.05
CA ALA A 1174 28.55 15.71 -39.16
C ALA A 1174 27.12 16.17 -39.54
N LYS A 1175 26.92 17.46 -39.83
CA LYS A 1175 25.63 17.98 -40.33
C LYS A 1175 25.22 17.36 -41.66
N ILE A 1176 26.16 17.19 -42.59
CA ILE A 1176 25.88 16.55 -43.89
C ILE A 1176 25.42 15.10 -43.68
N LYS A 1177 26.10 14.35 -42.79
CA LYS A 1177 25.69 12.99 -42.45
C LYS A 1177 24.31 12.95 -41.78
N GLY A 1178 24.05 13.85 -40.83
CA GLY A 1178 22.74 13.97 -40.19
C GLY A 1178 21.60 14.24 -41.19
N MET A 1179 21.81 15.17 -42.14
CA MET A 1179 20.85 15.43 -43.23
C MET A 1179 20.64 14.20 -44.12
N LYS A 1180 21.71 13.47 -44.45
CA LYS A 1180 21.60 12.22 -45.21
C LYS A 1180 20.89 11.12 -44.41
N GLY A 1181 21.10 11.07 -43.10
CA GLY A 1181 20.36 10.20 -42.17
C GLY A 1181 18.86 10.46 -42.22
N ARG A 1182 18.42 11.74 -42.12
CA ARG A 1182 16.99 12.09 -42.27
C ARG A 1182 16.46 11.72 -43.65
N LEU A 1183 17.21 11.98 -44.72
CA LEU A 1183 16.80 11.62 -46.08
C LEU A 1183 16.60 10.09 -46.23
N ASP A 1184 17.48 9.29 -45.65
CA ASP A 1184 17.32 7.83 -45.62
C ASP A 1184 16.08 7.41 -44.80
N MET A 1185 15.79 8.09 -43.68
CA MET A 1185 14.54 7.86 -42.93
C MET A 1185 13.31 8.17 -43.78
N MET A 1186 13.31 9.29 -44.51
CA MET A 1186 12.21 9.70 -45.40
C MET A 1186 11.99 8.75 -46.58
N THR A 1187 13.07 8.24 -47.17
CA THR A 1187 13.00 7.47 -48.42
C THR A 1187 12.90 5.97 -48.22
N ARG A 1188 13.05 5.47 -46.98
CA ARG A 1188 13.04 4.03 -46.69
C ARG A 1188 12.14 3.62 -45.53
N PHE A 1189 11.89 4.51 -44.57
CA PHE A 1189 11.23 4.17 -43.31
C PHE A 1189 10.07 5.11 -42.95
N SER A 1190 9.60 5.93 -43.91
CA SER A 1190 8.43 6.77 -43.70
C SER A 1190 7.18 5.92 -43.45
N PRO A 1191 6.17 6.46 -42.74
CA PRO A 1191 4.92 5.74 -42.48
C PRO A 1191 4.28 5.24 -43.78
N GLU A 1192 4.30 6.03 -44.85
CA GLU A 1192 3.77 5.65 -46.17
C GLU A 1192 4.48 4.43 -46.76
N ILE A 1193 5.81 4.44 -46.79
CA ILE A 1193 6.61 3.38 -47.41
C ILE A 1193 6.43 2.06 -46.65
N VAL A 1194 6.45 2.12 -45.32
CA VAL A 1194 6.29 0.93 -44.49
C VAL A 1194 4.85 0.40 -44.56
N ALA A 1195 3.85 1.28 -44.61
CA ALA A 1195 2.46 0.87 -44.82
C ALA A 1195 2.29 0.16 -46.18
N GLU A 1196 2.91 0.66 -47.25
CA GLU A 1196 2.90 0.01 -48.57
C GLU A 1196 3.51 -1.38 -48.54
N ASP A 1197 4.64 -1.58 -47.87
CA ASP A 1197 5.31 -2.88 -47.75
C ASP A 1197 4.45 -3.89 -46.95
N VAL A 1198 3.89 -3.45 -45.82
CA VAL A 1198 2.97 -4.28 -45.02
C VAL A 1198 1.73 -4.67 -45.82
N ILE A 1199 1.11 -3.72 -46.53
CA ILE A 1199 -0.08 -3.95 -47.34
C ILE A 1199 0.20 -4.87 -48.52
N LYS A 1200 1.34 -4.68 -49.20
CA LYS A 1200 1.79 -5.57 -50.27
C LYS A 1200 1.93 -6.99 -49.76
N HIS A 1201 2.53 -7.19 -48.60
CA HIS A 1201 2.68 -8.52 -48.03
C HIS A 1201 1.32 -9.13 -47.61
N ILE A 1202 0.41 -8.33 -47.06
CA ILE A 1202 -0.97 -8.78 -46.78
C ILE A 1202 -1.68 -9.18 -48.08
N GLN A 1203 -1.49 -8.44 -49.18
CA GLN A 1203 -2.04 -8.78 -50.49
C GLN A 1203 -1.44 -10.08 -51.03
N GLU A 1204 -0.12 -10.29 -50.92
CA GLU A 1204 0.55 -11.56 -51.28
C GLU A 1204 -0.05 -12.76 -50.50
N ILE A 1205 -0.31 -12.58 -49.19
CA ILE A 1205 -0.98 -13.59 -48.36
C ILE A 1205 -2.40 -13.88 -48.86
N VAL A 1206 -3.15 -12.81 -49.18
CA VAL A 1206 -4.52 -12.91 -49.68
C VAL A 1206 -4.59 -13.59 -51.05
N ASP A 1207 -3.69 -13.25 -51.96
CA ASP A 1207 -3.64 -13.81 -53.31
C ASP A 1207 -3.29 -15.30 -53.30
N ASN A 1208 -2.45 -15.74 -52.35
CA ASN A 1208 -2.19 -17.17 -52.14
C ASN A 1208 -3.40 -17.97 -51.64
N PHE A 1209 -4.47 -17.32 -51.18
CA PHE A 1209 -5.72 -18.00 -50.82
C PHE A 1209 -6.71 -18.15 -51.98
N ARG A 1210 -6.51 -17.39 -53.07
CA ARG A 1210 -7.33 -17.46 -54.29
C ARG A 1210 -6.78 -18.51 -55.23
#